data_AF-A0A937PUK4-F1
#
_entry.id   AF-A0A937PUK4-F1
#
_cell.length_a   1.000
_cell.length_b   1.000
_cell.length_c   1.000
_cell.angle_alpha   90.00
_cell.angle_beta   90.00
_cell.angle_gamma   90.00
#
_symmetry.space_group_name_H-M   'P 1'
#
loop_
_entity.id
_entity.type
_entity.pdbx_description
1 polymer ?
#
loop_
_entity_poly.entity_id
_entity_poly.type
_entity_poly.pdbx_seq_one_letter_code
_entity_poly.pdbx_strand_id
1 'polypeptide(L)'
;MLSEKSEDVFYRVRETCFVWLAWLATVVFSSSACAFASRPVVLDPCATTVETAESNPAESGTVDKACEWIFQGKFDAAGQLIDKANRAKHPQSQLLAELAKIIAEYEGINQRRQAARVAAYKEQLAELEKLRNPDANDLGDANGVDPNDANDVDPNDPNDVDPNDPNDLPLVLSVIAKTREFADDAQKERLLGDEFVREAIQKAIDRATEFEADGKWLEAYTSCYYWLTAIDPNNEAYSDYAEQLLDKAQIAASFEDSPCETSEERYEGVKQEMFERAVYALSVNYVSMIDYHEMAGKGLNRCKLLAEVMAAPSALEGNSQDDDEEPNEAPRSDNDENGPSAPLERQKLMAWSAALAAVEDEMAETVTGFNRDKFVQAFSRVLTLNTTIAQLPTSILIAQFAEAALSALDPYTVMVWPKHVEDFEKLMTNEFTGIGIEISKRQGRLTVASLLPDTPAHSSGLDAGDVIAKVNGVDTKDMTLMCAVHKITGPKGTDVVLTVERPGEEKATDITITRAKITVPTIRGWQRTEAGKWLYMIDEQGKIGYIRLTSFSGESAADMERVLLDLEAEGLKGLILDLRYNTGGLLDSAVAVADKFIDGGLIVKTQPGPGLGKWPSYSTAHKSKTHPNYPLVILVNSSSASASEIVAGALADKKHNRAVLVGARTHGKGSVQGITRYPGGGAQLKYTMAYYHLPSNQRVESQDAMKKLGRTDWGVGVNVEVKLRSDELRKMIDVQRENDVLVQAVRSENGPELNKHTIEDTLASDPELAVGFLVVKSKLIQERASAQAD
;
A
#
# COMPACT_ATOMS: atom_id res chain seq x y z
N MET A 1 -1.54 -23.09 1.50
CA MET A 1 -0.68 -21.88 1.62
C MET A 1 -0.57 -21.06 0.34
N LEU A 2 -0.74 -21.62 -0.87
CA LEU A 2 -0.65 -20.82 -2.11
C LEU A 2 -1.84 -19.85 -2.30
N SER A 3 -3.07 -20.28 -2.02
CA SER A 3 -4.30 -19.47 -2.21
C SER A 3 -4.44 -18.23 -1.34
N GLU A 4 -3.66 -18.07 -0.27
CA GLU A 4 -3.62 -16.82 0.51
C GLU A 4 -2.70 -15.76 -0.15
N LYS A 5 -1.73 -16.18 -0.97
CA LYS A 5 -0.78 -15.29 -1.62
C LYS A 5 -1.37 -14.60 -2.85
N SER A 6 -2.22 -15.29 -3.62
CA SER A 6 -2.92 -14.70 -4.78
C SER A 6 -3.82 -13.52 -4.41
N GLU A 7 -4.29 -13.47 -3.16
CA GLU A 7 -5.27 -12.48 -2.71
C GLU A 7 -4.63 -11.30 -1.97
N ASP A 8 -3.55 -11.53 -1.21
CA ASP A 8 -2.64 -10.45 -0.80
C ASP A 8 -1.99 -9.79 -2.04
N VAL A 9 -1.78 -10.58 -3.12
CA VAL A 9 -1.42 -10.07 -4.45
C VAL A 9 -2.57 -9.34 -5.13
N PHE A 10 -3.83 -9.79 -5.14
CA PHE A 10 -4.93 -9.02 -5.74
C PHE A 10 -5.24 -7.71 -4.98
N TYR A 11 -5.05 -7.68 -3.66
CA TYR A 11 -5.13 -6.44 -2.87
C TYR A 11 -3.97 -5.50 -3.21
N ARG A 12 -2.73 -6.00 -3.17
CA ARG A 12 -1.57 -5.22 -3.60
C ARG A 12 -1.69 -4.77 -5.04
N VAL A 13 -2.20 -5.58 -5.97
CA VAL A 13 -2.34 -5.23 -7.40
C VAL A 13 -3.36 -4.11 -7.60
N ARG A 14 -4.47 -4.06 -6.85
CA ARG A 14 -5.36 -2.88 -6.90
C ARG A 14 -4.83 -1.66 -6.16
N GLU A 15 -3.90 -1.81 -5.21
CA GLU A 15 -3.17 -0.68 -4.62
C GLU A 15 -1.98 -0.22 -5.50
N THR A 16 -1.30 -1.12 -6.24
CA THR A 16 -0.21 -0.81 -7.18
C THR A 16 -0.70 -0.39 -8.56
N CYS A 17 -1.96 -0.69 -8.93
CA CYS A 17 -2.69 0.06 -9.96
C CYS A 17 -2.80 1.57 -9.67
N PHE A 18 -2.37 2.05 -8.49
CA PHE A 18 -2.14 3.47 -8.17
C PHE A 18 -0.71 3.77 -7.66
N VAL A 19 0.21 2.79 -7.67
CA VAL A 19 1.55 2.83 -7.05
C VAL A 19 2.54 1.90 -7.79
N TRP A 20 3.40 2.49 -8.64
CA TRP A 20 4.55 1.92 -9.40
C TRP A 20 4.30 1.27 -10.78
N LEU A 21 4.84 1.90 -11.85
CA LEU A 21 5.07 1.32 -13.19
C LEU A 21 5.96 2.17 -14.15
N ALA A 22 7.27 2.41 -13.88
CA ALA A 22 8.22 3.01 -14.87
C ALA A 22 9.74 3.17 -14.47
N TRP A 23 10.59 2.28 -15.01
CA TRP A 23 11.91 2.51 -15.68
C TRP A 23 12.08 1.37 -16.73
N LEU A 24 13.09 1.25 -17.60
CA LEU A 24 14.33 2.02 -17.85
C LEU A 24 14.18 2.96 -19.10
N ALA A 25 15.10 3.31 -20.01
CA ALA A 25 16.46 2.88 -20.35
C ALA A 25 17.35 4.02 -20.93
N THR A 26 18.51 3.65 -21.49
CA THR A 26 19.70 4.46 -21.89
C THR A 26 19.90 4.71 -23.39
N VAL A 27 20.75 5.69 -23.75
CA VAL A 27 21.64 5.66 -24.94
C VAL A 27 23.07 6.07 -24.52
N VAL A 28 24.11 5.52 -25.17
CA VAL A 28 25.53 5.62 -24.72
C VAL A 28 26.51 5.91 -25.88
N PHE A 29 27.59 6.63 -25.56
CA PHE A 29 28.81 6.95 -26.34
C PHE A 29 28.70 7.79 -27.64
N SER A 30 29.31 8.97 -27.60
CA SER A 30 30.57 9.19 -28.34
C SER A 30 31.43 10.24 -27.63
N SER A 31 32.74 10.30 -27.94
CA SER A 31 33.70 11.17 -27.25
C SER A 31 34.47 12.07 -28.22
N SER A 32 34.61 13.35 -27.87
CA SER A 32 35.61 14.28 -28.40
C SER A 32 35.71 15.53 -27.53
N ALA A 33 36.92 16.10 -27.43
CA ALA A 33 37.21 17.22 -26.56
C ALA A 33 37.36 18.54 -27.33
N CYS A 34 36.94 19.64 -26.72
CA CYS A 34 37.55 20.96 -26.94
C CYS A 34 37.46 21.77 -25.64
N ALA A 35 38.58 22.41 -25.29
CA ALA A 35 38.64 23.32 -24.14
C ALA A 35 38.53 24.77 -24.61
N PHE A 36 37.85 25.62 -23.84
CA PHE A 36 38.19 27.04 -23.76
C PHE A 36 37.88 27.58 -22.37
N ALA A 37 38.69 28.52 -21.87
CA ALA A 37 38.65 28.97 -20.49
C ALA A 37 38.26 30.44 -20.37
N SER A 38 37.29 30.74 -19.50
CA SER A 38 37.04 32.11 -19.02
C SER A 38 36.38 32.13 -17.63
N ARG A 39 37.20 32.45 -16.62
CA ARG A 39 36.77 33.09 -15.36
C ARG A 39 36.09 34.44 -15.67
N PRO A 40 35.24 35.05 -14.81
CA PRO A 40 35.70 35.53 -13.50
C PRO A 40 34.65 35.71 -12.36
N VAL A 41 35.13 36.32 -11.26
CA VAL A 41 34.42 36.89 -10.10
C VAL A 41 33.85 35.92 -9.07
N VAL A 42 34.60 35.77 -7.97
CA VAL A 42 34.09 35.41 -6.64
C VAL A 42 33.63 36.70 -5.94
N LEU A 43 32.54 36.65 -5.19
CA LEU A 43 32.23 37.62 -4.15
C LEU A 43 31.97 36.88 -2.84
N ASP A 44 32.72 37.27 -1.81
CA ASP A 44 32.74 36.65 -0.48
C ASP A 44 32.58 37.75 0.58
N PRO A 45 31.49 37.75 1.38
CA PRO A 45 31.28 38.70 2.47
C PRO A 45 31.77 38.12 3.82
N CYS A 46 33.09 38.00 3.93
CA CYS A 46 33.92 38.15 5.13
C CYS A 46 33.22 38.04 6.51
N ALA A 47 33.59 37.01 7.29
CA ALA A 47 33.14 36.87 8.67
C ALA A 47 33.63 38.00 9.58
N THR A 48 32.71 38.65 10.31
CA THR A 48 33.03 39.47 11.48
C THR A 48 32.85 38.64 12.75
N THR A 49 33.92 38.00 13.21
CA THR A 49 33.97 37.35 14.53
C THR A 49 33.91 38.42 15.63
N VAL A 50 32.75 38.56 16.27
CA VAL A 50 32.63 39.27 17.55
C VAL A 50 32.81 38.23 18.66
N GLU A 51 33.94 38.28 19.36
CA GLU A 51 34.15 37.50 20.59
C GLU A 51 33.27 38.06 21.72
N THR A 52 32.00 37.63 21.77
CA THR A 52 31.21 37.75 22.99
C THR A 52 31.73 36.73 24.00
N ALA A 53 32.31 37.22 25.10
CA ALA A 53 32.98 36.39 26.11
C ALA A 53 32.09 35.25 26.65
N GLU A 54 32.72 34.15 27.02
CA GLU A 54 32.07 32.95 27.58
C GLU A 54 31.39 33.25 28.93
N SER A 55 30.11 33.65 28.89
CA SER A 55 29.22 33.48 30.03
C SER A 55 28.85 32.00 30.13
N ASN A 56 29.12 31.37 31.27
CA ASN A 56 28.73 29.99 31.58
C ASN A 56 27.27 29.72 31.16
N PRO A 57 26.98 28.67 30.38
CA PRO A 57 25.60 28.22 30.17
C PRO A 57 25.00 27.85 31.53
N ALA A 58 23.89 28.50 31.90
CA ALA A 58 23.29 28.31 33.21
C ALA A 58 22.75 26.87 33.39
N GLU A 59 22.72 26.40 34.64
CA GLU A 59 22.24 25.09 35.08
C GLU A 59 20.70 24.93 35.00
N SER A 60 20.06 25.63 34.06
CA SER A 60 18.62 25.62 33.81
C SER A 60 18.21 24.96 32.49
N GLY A 61 19.10 24.86 31.50
CA GLY A 61 18.78 24.34 30.16
C GLY A 61 18.96 22.83 29.95
N THR A 62 19.39 22.09 30.97
CA THR A 62 19.78 20.67 30.81
C THR A 62 18.60 19.75 30.48
N VAL A 63 17.45 19.95 31.15
CA VAL A 63 16.25 19.12 30.94
C VAL A 63 15.69 19.36 29.54
N ASP A 64 15.57 20.63 29.11
CA ASP A 64 15.18 20.97 27.74
C ASP A 64 16.09 20.36 26.69
N LYS A 65 17.42 20.43 26.88
CA LYS A 65 18.37 19.87 25.92
C LYS A 65 18.31 18.35 25.83
N ALA A 66 18.05 17.66 26.94
CA ALA A 66 17.81 16.22 26.95
C ALA A 66 16.49 15.84 26.23
N CYS A 67 15.41 16.58 26.50
CA CYS A 67 14.13 16.42 25.80
C CYS A 67 14.25 16.68 24.30
N GLU A 68 14.91 17.76 23.88
CA GLU A 68 15.17 18.10 22.48
C GLU A 68 15.93 16.96 21.76
N TRP A 69 16.89 16.32 22.42
CA TRP A 69 17.61 15.17 21.88
C TRP A 69 16.74 13.91 21.82
N ILE A 70 15.91 13.63 22.82
CA ILE A 70 14.91 12.55 22.75
C ILE A 70 13.94 12.76 21.57
N PHE A 71 13.47 13.99 21.34
CA PHE A 71 12.59 14.31 20.21
C PHE A 71 13.28 14.15 18.85
N GLN A 72 14.62 14.20 18.80
CA GLN A 72 15.44 13.95 17.61
C GLN A 72 15.94 12.49 17.51
N GLY A 73 15.42 11.59 18.35
CA GLY A 73 15.83 10.18 18.41
C GLY A 73 17.21 9.91 19.01
N LYS A 74 17.85 10.90 19.63
CA LYS A 74 19.23 10.86 20.14
C LYS A 74 19.28 10.46 21.61
N PHE A 75 18.63 9.35 21.95
CA PHE A 75 18.50 8.84 23.33
C PHE A 75 19.86 8.66 24.02
N ASP A 76 20.85 8.05 23.35
CA ASP A 76 22.21 7.86 23.87
C ASP A 76 22.88 9.18 24.30
N ALA A 77 22.68 10.25 23.52
CA ALA A 77 23.23 11.57 23.82
C ALA A 77 22.52 12.21 25.01
N ALA A 78 21.19 12.06 25.09
CA ALA A 78 20.41 12.51 26.24
C ALA A 78 20.86 11.79 27.53
N GLY A 79 21.12 10.48 27.47
CA GLY A 79 21.65 9.68 28.57
C GLY A 79 23.01 10.21 29.06
N GLN A 80 23.95 10.42 28.14
CA GLN A 80 25.28 10.96 28.47
C GLN A 80 25.22 12.37 29.11
N LEU A 81 24.27 13.22 28.67
CA LEU A 81 24.02 14.53 29.27
C LEU A 81 23.45 14.42 30.68
N ILE A 82 22.43 13.57 30.87
CA ILE A 82 21.79 13.31 32.17
C ILE A 82 22.81 12.74 33.16
N ASP A 83 23.65 11.78 32.75
CA ASP A 83 24.73 11.24 33.59
C ASP A 83 25.76 12.29 33.98
N LYS A 84 26.08 13.23 33.09
CA LYS A 84 26.98 14.36 33.41
C LYS A 84 26.32 15.29 34.45
N ALA A 85 25.04 15.60 34.29
CA ALA A 85 24.28 16.47 35.18
C ALA A 85 24.04 15.84 36.57
N ASN A 86 23.72 14.56 36.63
CA ASN A 86 23.56 13.80 37.87
C ASN A 86 24.86 13.74 38.67
N ARG A 87 26.01 13.53 38.00
CA ARG A 87 27.34 13.62 38.64
C ARG A 87 27.68 15.02 39.14
N ALA A 88 27.15 16.06 38.50
CA ALA A 88 27.27 17.46 38.95
C ALA A 88 26.28 17.86 40.07
N LYS A 89 25.35 16.98 40.46
CA LYS A 89 24.25 17.26 41.43
C LYS A 89 23.32 18.40 40.98
N HIS A 90 22.96 18.39 39.69
CA HIS A 90 22.07 19.38 39.06
C HIS A 90 20.75 19.61 39.85
N PRO A 91 20.25 20.85 40.00
CA PRO A 91 19.08 21.15 40.84
C PRO A 91 17.81 20.37 40.47
N GLN A 92 17.54 20.18 39.17
CA GLN A 92 16.40 19.42 38.65
C GLN A 92 16.62 17.89 38.65
N SER A 93 17.35 17.33 39.64
CA SER A 93 17.76 15.92 39.64
C SER A 93 16.60 14.92 39.58
N GLN A 94 15.41 15.28 40.08
CA GLN A 94 14.22 14.44 39.95
C GLN A 94 13.75 14.32 38.50
N LEU A 95 13.62 15.43 37.77
CA LEU A 95 13.19 15.41 36.37
C LEU A 95 14.22 14.70 35.47
N LEU A 96 15.51 14.87 35.78
CA LEU A 96 16.59 14.14 35.13
C LEU A 96 16.54 12.62 35.41
N ALA A 97 16.12 12.20 36.60
CA ALA A 97 15.89 10.79 36.92
C ALA A 97 14.64 10.22 36.22
N GLU A 98 13.57 11.02 36.06
CA GLU A 98 12.40 10.63 35.25
C GLU A 98 12.78 10.44 33.76
N LEU A 99 13.62 11.32 33.19
CA LEU A 99 14.15 11.15 31.83
C LEU A 99 15.11 9.95 31.71
N ALA A 100 15.96 9.70 32.71
CA ALA A 100 16.83 8.51 32.73
C ALA A 100 16.01 7.21 32.67
N LYS A 101 14.87 7.16 33.36
CA LYS A 101 13.94 6.02 33.30
C LYS A 101 13.35 5.83 31.89
N ILE A 102 12.96 6.91 31.23
CA ILE A 102 12.46 6.88 29.83
C ILE A 102 13.53 6.35 28.87
N ILE A 103 14.79 6.75 29.03
CA ILE A 103 15.90 6.27 28.20
C ILE A 103 16.18 4.79 28.46
N ALA A 104 16.16 4.34 29.72
CA ALA A 104 16.28 2.92 30.05
C ALA A 104 15.12 2.06 29.51
N GLU A 105 13.89 2.61 29.47
CA GLU A 105 12.74 1.95 28.82
C GLU A 105 12.92 1.85 27.30
N TYR A 106 13.43 2.90 26.64
CA TYR A 106 13.78 2.90 25.22
C TYR A 106 14.89 1.89 24.90
N GLU A 107 15.98 1.86 25.68
CA GLU A 107 17.04 0.87 25.57
C GLU A 107 16.50 -0.56 25.75
N GLY A 108 15.62 -0.77 26.73
CA GLY A 108 14.95 -2.05 26.97
C GLY A 108 14.00 -2.49 25.86
N ILE A 109 13.44 -1.56 25.07
CA ILE A 109 12.73 -1.88 23.82
C ILE A 109 13.75 -2.33 22.77
N ASN A 110 14.77 -1.53 22.47
CA ASN A 110 15.76 -1.84 21.43
C ASN A 110 16.53 -3.14 21.70
N GLN A 111 16.92 -3.42 22.94
CA GLN A 111 17.57 -4.68 23.33
C GLN A 111 16.68 -5.89 23.06
N ARG A 112 15.37 -5.84 23.40
CA ARG A 112 14.41 -6.90 23.10
C ARG A 112 14.21 -7.11 21.60
N ARG A 113 14.10 -6.02 20.82
CA ARG A 113 13.96 -6.08 19.36
C ARG A 113 15.19 -6.68 18.68
N GLN A 114 16.40 -6.28 19.11
CA GLN A 114 17.66 -6.83 18.59
C GLN A 114 17.85 -8.31 19.00
N ALA A 115 17.44 -8.71 20.21
CA ALA A 115 17.45 -10.11 20.62
C ALA A 115 16.46 -10.96 19.79
N ALA A 116 15.24 -10.46 19.56
CA ALA A 116 14.25 -11.11 18.71
C ALA A 116 14.74 -11.27 17.26
N ARG A 117 15.33 -10.22 16.66
CA ARG A 117 15.96 -10.30 15.33
C ARG A 117 17.03 -11.41 15.27
N VAL A 118 17.91 -11.49 16.26
CA VAL A 118 18.99 -12.50 16.29
C VAL A 118 18.46 -13.91 16.54
N ALA A 119 17.33 -14.08 17.23
CA ALA A 119 16.64 -15.36 17.35
C ALA A 119 16.01 -15.77 16.00
N ALA A 120 15.20 -14.89 15.41
CA ALA A 120 14.52 -15.14 14.13
C ALA A 120 15.51 -15.40 12.98
N TYR A 121 16.64 -14.68 12.92
CA TYR A 121 17.71 -14.96 11.95
C TYR A 121 18.26 -16.39 12.07
N LYS A 122 18.48 -16.88 13.31
CA LYS A 122 18.97 -18.24 13.54
C LYS A 122 17.91 -19.30 13.21
N GLU A 123 16.65 -19.01 13.48
CA GLU A 123 15.52 -19.87 13.15
C GLU A 123 15.36 -20.03 11.63
N GLN A 124 15.33 -18.94 10.89
CA GLN A 124 15.21 -18.98 9.43
C GLN A 124 16.46 -19.57 8.75
N LEU A 125 17.67 -19.33 9.31
CA LEU A 125 18.89 -19.98 8.84
C LEU A 125 18.88 -21.50 9.11
N ALA A 126 18.35 -21.94 10.25
CA ALA A 126 18.16 -23.37 10.53
C ALA A 126 17.12 -24.01 9.60
N GLU A 127 16.07 -23.28 9.21
CA GLU A 127 15.10 -23.74 8.22
C GLU A 127 15.72 -23.87 6.82
N LEU A 128 16.56 -22.89 6.42
CA LEU A 128 17.32 -22.94 5.17
C LEU A 128 18.30 -24.13 5.13
N GLU A 129 18.94 -24.44 6.26
CA GLU A 129 19.82 -25.61 6.42
C GLU A 129 19.09 -26.96 6.31
N LYS A 130 17.80 -27.04 6.72
CA LYS A 130 16.96 -28.23 6.46
C LYS A 130 16.67 -28.38 4.97
N LEU A 131 16.25 -27.29 4.31
CA LEU A 131 15.90 -27.28 2.88
C LEU A 131 17.10 -27.63 1.99
N ARG A 132 18.33 -27.34 2.42
CA ARG A 132 19.55 -27.79 1.73
C ARG A 132 19.84 -29.29 1.89
N ASN A 133 19.31 -29.95 2.92
CA ASN A 133 19.60 -31.34 3.28
C ASN A 133 18.36 -32.09 3.82
N PRO A 134 17.33 -32.38 2.99
CA PRO A 134 16.09 -33.01 3.44
C PRO A 134 16.34 -34.38 4.11
N ASP A 135 17.13 -35.26 3.49
CA ASP A 135 17.44 -36.61 3.97
C ASP A 135 18.16 -36.65 5.33
N ALA A 136 18.76 -35.53 5.77
CA ALA A 136 19.63 -35.50 6.94
C ALA A 136 18.89 -35.48 8.29
N ASN A 137 17.55 -35.39 8.29
CA ASN A 137 16.74 -35.27 9.52
C ASN A 137 15.80 -36.45 9.79
N ASP A 138 15.63 -37.43 8.89
CA ASP A 138 14.83 -38.63 9.20
C ASP A 138 15.64 -39.66 10.02
N LEU A 139 15.71 -39.41 11.32
CA LEU A 139 16.20 -40.35 12.33
C LEU A 139 15.28 -40.32 13.57
N GLY A 140 14.02 -40.74 13.40
CA GLY A 140 13.00 -40.58 14.46
C GLY A 140 11.75 -41.47 14.41
N ASP A 141 11.88 -42.78 14.19
CA ASP A 141 10.81 -43.82 14.26
C ASP A 141 9.63 -43.64 13.25
N ALA A 142 9.18 -44.64 12.47
CA ALA A 142 9.03 -46.05 12.79
C ALA A 142 8.85 -46.98 11.56
N ASN A 143 8.85 -48.29 11.81
CA ASN A 143 8.76 -49.41 10.85
C ASN A 143 7.74 -49.29 9.68
N GLY A 144 8.24 -49.49 8.45
CA GLY A 144 7.75 -50.57 7.57
C GLY A 144 6.84 -50.23 6.38
N VAL A 145 7.44 -50.08 5.19
CA VAL A 145 6.80 -50.17 3.86
C VAL A 145 7.66 -51.07 2.96
N ASP A 146 7.05 -51.76 1.99
CA ASP A 146 7.73 -52.72 1.08
C ASP A 146 8.30 -52.01 -0.16
N PRO A 147 9.61 -52.15 -0.50
CA PRO A 147 10.26 -51.40 -1.58
C PRO A 147 9.98 -51.95 -3.00
N ASN A 148 8.73 -52.32 -3.30
CA ASN A 148 8.34 -52.88 -4.60
C ASN A 148 7.10 -52.24 -5.25
N ASP A 149 6.39 -51.34 -4.56
CA ASP A 149 5.17 -50.70 -5.08
C ASP A 149 5.52 -49.37 -5.77
N ALA A 150 5.83 -49.44 -7.06
CA ALA A 150 6.49 -48.35 -7.81
C ALA A 150 6.00 -48.22 -9.27
N ASN A 151 4.74 -48.55 -9.56
CA ASN A 151 4.15 -48.52 -10.91
C ASN A 151 2.65 -48.10 -10.95
N ASP A 152 2.25 -47.13 -10.14
CA ASP A 152 1.06 -46.31 -10.41
C ASP A 152 1.41 -44.85 -10.08
N VAL A 153 1.31 -43.97 -11.08
CA VAL A 153 1.47 -42.51 -11.02
C VAL A 153 0.58 -41.94 -12.13
N ASP A 154 -0.40 -41.11 -11.81
CA ASP A 154 -1.24 -40.44 -12.82
C ASP A 154 -0.72 -39.01 -13.02
N PRO A 155 -0.19 -38.65 -14.21
CA PRO A 155 0.35 -37.32 -14.46
C PRO A 155 -0.70 -36.18 -14.46
N ASN A 156 -1.96 -36.45 -14.11
CA ASN A 156 -3.05 -35.48 -14.10
C ASN A 156 -3.74 -35.27 -12.73
N ASP A 157 -3.44 -36.02 -11.67
CA ASP A 157 -4.02 -35.74 -10.34
C ASP A 157 -3.31 -34.54 -9.69
N PRO A 158 -4.00 -33.40 -9.43
CA PRO A 158 -3.40 -32.23 -8.78
C PRO A 158 -3.00 -32.46 -7.30
N ASN A 159 -3.24 -33.65 -6.75
CA ASN A 159 -2.81 -34.07 -5.42
C ASN A 159 -1.64 -35.07 -5.46
N ASP A 160 -1.34 -35.71 -6.60
CA ASP A 160 -0.22 -36.66 -6.76
C ASP A 160 1.09 -35.93 -7.04
N VAL A 161 1.49 -35.11 -6.06
CA VAL A 161 2.81 -34.47 -6.03
C VAL A 161 3.79 -35.45 -5.40
N ASP A 162 4.77 -35.93 -6.18
CA ASP A 162 5.84 -36.82 -5.68
C ASP A 162 6.44 -36.27 -4.37
N PRO A 163 6.27 -36.95 -3.23
CA PRO A 163 6.78 -36.49 -1.94
C PRO A 163 8.31 -36.40 -1.87
N ASN A 164 9.02 -36.84 -2.92
CA ASN A 164 10.47 -36.90 -3.00
C ASN A 164 11.10 -35.78 -3.86
N ASP A 165 10.35 -34.82 -4.44
CA ASP A 165 10.97 -33.61 -5.02
C ASP A 165 11.48 -32.69 -3.90
N PRO A 166 12.81 -32.49 -3.75
CA PRO A 166 13.37 -31.88 -2.54
C PRO A 166 13.19 -30.35 -2.42
N ASN A 167 12.55 -29.65 -3.37
CA ASN A 167 12.38 -28.18 -3.29
C ASN A 167 11.02 -27.64 -3.80
N ASP A 168 10.08 -27.37 -2.89
CA ASP A 168 9.06 -26.30 -3.10
C ASP A 168 9.81 -24.97 -3.24
N LEU A 169 10.06 -24.57 -4.49
CA LEU A 169 10.86 -23.40 -4.82
C LEU A 169 10.27 -22.09 -4.25
N PRO A 170 8.95 -21.81 -4.33
CA PRO A 170 8.30 -20.74 -3.58
C PRO A 170 8.50 -20.79 -2.05
N LEU A 171 8.56 -21.97 -1.43
CA LEU A 171 8.89 -22.10 0.00
C LEU A 171 10.35 -21.70 0.25
N VAL A 172 11.30 -22.27 -0.49
CA VAL A 172 12.75 -22.01 -0.39
C VAL A 172 13.04 -20.52 -0.54
N LEU A 173 12.53 -19.89 -1.61
CA LEU A 173 12.68 -18.46 -1.84
C LEU A 173 12.07 -17.63 -0.69
N SER A 174 10.95 -18.07 -0.12
CA SER A 174 10.36 -17.38 1.06
C SER A 174 11.21 -17.49 2.32
N VAL A 175 11.94 -18.60 2.52
CA VAL A 175 12.85 -18.77 3.66
C VAL A 175 14.13 -17.95 3.46
N ILE A 176 14.66 -17.86 2.24
CA ILE A 176 15.79 -16.97 1.90
C ILE A 176 15.39 -15.50 2.16
N ALA A 177 14.21 -15.08 1.69
CA ALA A 177 13.70 -13.71 1.89
C ALA A 177 13.54 -13.35 3.39
N LYS A 178 12.96 -14.24 4.20
CA LYS A 178 12.85 -14.06 5.67
C LYS A 178 14.23 -14.05 6.35
N THR A 179 15.13 -14.96 5.97
CA THR A 179 16.51 -14.99 6.49
C THR A 179 17.22 -13.66 6.24
N ARG A 180 17.04 -13.08 5.05
CA ARG A 180 17.57 -11.76 4.67
C ARG A 180 16.96 -10.60 5.48
N GLU A 181 15.67 -10.65 5.79
CA GLU A 181 15.01 -9.60 6.58
C GLU A 181 15.63 -9.48 7.99
N PHE A 182 15.90 -10.61 8.64
CA PHE A 182 16.50 -10.62 9.97
C PHE A 182 18.03 -10.43 9.97
N ALA A 183 18.68 -10.47 8.80
CA ALA A 183 20.12 -10.36 8.65
C ALA A 183 20.65 -8.93 8.94
N ASP A 184 21.86 -8.84 9.54
CA ASP A 184 22.71 -7.65 9.40
C ASP A 184 23.40 -7.61 8.02
N ASP A 185 24.04 -6.50 7.66
CA ASP A 185 24.52 -6.31 6.29
C ASP A 185 25.64 -7.29 5.89
N ALA A 186 26.48 -7.69 6.85
CA ALA A 186 27.49 -8.74 6.63
C ALA A 186 26.90 -10.16 6.64
N GLN A 187 25.69 -10.36 7.19
CA GLN A 187 24.91 -11.58 7.01
C GLN A 187 24.22 -11.60 5.63
N LYS A 188 23.69 -10.46 5.13
CA LYS A 188 23.08 -10.36 3.78
C LYS A 188 24.09 -10.63 2.67
N GLU A 189 25.28 -10.04 2.75
CA GLU A 189 26.36 -10.26 1.78
C GLU A 189 26.75 -11.76 1.70
N ARG A 190 26.82 -12.44 2.85
CA ARG A 190 27.07 -13.90 2.88
C ARG A 190 25.91 -14.73 2.36
N LEU A 191 24.66 -14.34 2.64
CA LEU A 191 23.48 -15.04 2.15
C LEU A 191 23.39 -14.99 0.62
N LEU A 192 23.64 -13.83 0.00
CA LEU A 192 23.73 -13.68 -1.47
C LEU A 192 25.05 -14.22 -2.05
N GLY A 193 26.02 -14.51 -1.18
CA GLY A 193 27.27 -15.20 -1.48
C GLY A 193 27.15 -16.72 -1.58
N ASP A 194 26.11 -17.30 -0.97
CA ASP A 194 25.92 -18.74 -0.80
C ASP A 194 25.55 -19.46 -2.10
N GLU A 195 26.07 -20.68 -2.27
CA GLU A 195 25.93 -21.48 -3.49
C GLU A 195 24.49 -22.01 -3.68
N PHE A 196 23.86 -22.52 -2.61
CA PHE A 196 22.48 -23.01 -2.66
C PHE A 196 21.49 -21.86 -2.88
N VAL A 197 21.73 -20.69 -2.27
CA VAL A 197 20.91 -19.48 -2.53
C VAL A 197 21.01 -19.04 -3.99
N ARG A 198 22.18 -19.13 -4.61
CA ARG A 198 22.39 -18.79 -6.03
C ARG A 198 21.73 -19.78 -6.97
N GLU A 199 21.81 -21.08 -6.67
CA GLU A 199 21.08 -22.11 -7.41
C GLU A 199 19.57 -21.93 -7.32
N ALA A 200 19.02 -21.62 -6.13
CA ALA A 200 17.60 -21.34 -5.95
C ALA A 200 17.15 -20.08 -6.72
N ILE A 201 17.98 -19.03 -6.76
CA ILE A 201 17.73 -17.83 -7.58
C ILE A 201 17.72 -18.17 -9.07
N GLN A 202 18.67 -18.97 -9.57
CA GLN A 202 18.72 -19.34 -10.98
C GLN A 202 17.51 -20.21 -11.37
N LYS A 203 17.19 -21.25 -10.56
CA LYS A 203 15.98 -22.08 -10.74
C LYS A 203 14.70 -21.23 -10.79
N ALA A 204 14.62 -20.13 -10.04
CA ALA A 204 13.49 -19.22 -10.07
C ALA A 204 13.38 -18.41 -11.38
N ILE A 205 14.51 -18.03 -11.97
CA ILE A 205 14.55 -17.36 -13.29
C ILE A 205 14.18 -18.36 -14.39
N ASP A 206 14.71 -19.57 -14.33
CA ASP A 206 14.42 -20.64 -15.29
C ASP A 206 12.93 -21.03 -15.23
N ARG A 207 12.38 -21.29 -14.03
CA ARG A 207 10.97 -21.65 -13.83
C ARG A 207 10.01 -20.51 -14.19
N ALA A 208 10.39 -19.25 -13.97
CA ALA A 208 9.60 -18.12 -14.46
C ALA A 208 9.53 -18.07 -15.99
N THR A 209 10.60 -18.47 -16.68
CA THR A 209 10.64 -18.55 -18.15
C THR A 209 9.72 -19.65 -18.68
N GLU A 210 9.63 -20.79 -17.98
CA GLU A 210 8.68 -21.87 -18.29
C GLU A 210 7.23 -21.40 -18.10
N PHE A 211 6.91 -20.79 -16.96
CA PHE A 211 5.58 -20.21 -16.72
C PHE A 211 5.21 -19.17 -17.78
N GLU A 212 6.15 -18.30 -18.20
CA GLU A 212 5.90 -17.30 -19.23
C GLU A 212 5.67 -17.91 -20.63
N ALA A 213 6.32 -19.03 -20.96
CA ALA A 213 6.06 -19.77 -22.20
C ALA A 213 4.65 -20.39 -22.24
N ASP A 214 4.13 -20.79 -21.08
CA ASP A 214 2.74 -21.24 -20.89
C ASP A 214 1.72 -20.08 -20.84
N GLY A 215 2.18 -18.81 -20.81
CA GLY A 215 1.34 -17.63 -20.55
C GLY A 215 0.87 -17.47 -19.10
N LYS A 216 1.50 -18.18 -18.15
CA LYS A 216 1.23 -18.15 -16.71
C LYS A 216 1.99 -17.01 -16.03
N TRP A 217 1.76 -15.78 -16.49
CA TRP A 217 2.52 -14.60 -16.06
C TRP A 217 2.32 -14.24 -14.58
N LEU A 218 1.14 -14.52 -14.03
CA LEU A 218 0.84 -14.31 -12.61
C LEU A 218 1.61 -15.30 -11.72
N GLU A 219 1.75 -16.55 -12.18
CA GLU A 219 2.51 -17.61 -11.53
C GLU A 219 4.01 -17.28 -11.57
N ALA A 220 4.54 -16.84 -12.72
CA ALA A 220 5.92 -16.37 -12.87
C ALA A 220 6.25 -15.21 -11.90
N TYR A 221 5.32 -14.26 -11.73
CA TYR A 221 5.46 -13.19 -10.74
C TYR A 221 5.38 -13.73 -9.30
N THR A 222 4.29 -14.40 -8.92
CA THR A 222 4.00 -14.76 -7.52
C THR A 222 4.87 -15.89 -6.96
N SER A 223 5.32 -16.81 -7.81
CA SER A 223 6.15 -17.96 -7.44
C SER A 223 7.64 -17.61 -7.44
N CYS A 224 8.08 -16.68 -8.30
CA CYS A 224 9.49 -16.40 -8.55
C CYS A 224 9.83 -14.92 -8.34
N TYR A 225 9.41 -14.02 -9.25
CA TYR A 225 9.94 -12.64 -9.30
C TYR A 225 9.55 -11.75 -8.11
N TYR A 226 8.42 -12.02 -7.46
CA TYR A 226 8.05 -11.42 -6.17
C TYR A 226 9.11 -11.71 -5.08
N TRP A 227 9.59 -12.95 -5.00
CA TRP A 227 10.60 -13.34 -4.03
C TRP A 227 12.00 -12.88 -4.44
N LEU A 228 12.35 -12.92 -5.73
CA LEU A 228 13.61 -12.36 -6.22
C LEU A 228 13.75 -10.87 -5.86
N THR A 229 12.67 -10.10 -6.01
CA THR A 229 12.62 -8.68 -5.59
C THR A 229 12.73 -8.50 -4.07
N ALA A 230 12.26 -9.46 -3.26
CA ALA A 230 12.45 -9.44 -1.80
C ALA A 230 13.87 -9.88 -1.36
N ILE A 231 14.52 -10.75 -2.14
CA ILE A 231 15.87 -11.28 -1.91
C ILE A 231 16.95 -10.30 -2.38
N ASP A 232 16.74 -9.56 -3.47
CA ASP A 232 17.57 -8.41 -3.82
C ASP A 232 16.77 -7.18 -4.30
N PRO A 233 16.17 -6.40 -3.37
CA PRO A 233 15.47 -5.15 -3.67
C PRO A 233 16.37 -4.00 -4.15
N ASN A 234 17.68 -4.23 -4.34
CA ASN A 234 18.57 -3.28 -5.01
C ASN A 234 18.81 -3.65 -6.49
N ASN A 235 18.35 -4.83 -6.94
CA ASN A 235 18.49 -5.26 -8.32
C ASN A 235 17.29 -4.78 -9.16
N GLU A 236 17.46 -3.62 -9.80
CA GLU A 236 16.42 -2.99 -10.62
C GLU A 236 15.90 -3.92 -11.73
N ALA A 237 16.72 -4.85 -12.25
CA ALA A 237 16.27 -5.82 -13.25
C ALA A 237 15.24 -6.84 -12.71
N TYR A 238 15.23 -7.13 -11.41
CA TYR A 238 14.19 -7.98 -10.80
C TYR A 238 12.87 -7.22 -10.64
N SER A 239 12.91 -5.95 -10.22
CA SER A 239 11.69 -5.12 -10.15
C SER A 239 11.12 -4.84 -11.54
N ASP A 240 11.95 -4.47 -12.52
CA ASP A 240 11.51 -4.12 -13.86
C ASP A 240 10.91 -5.34 -14.61
N TYR A 241 11.35 -6.56 -14.30
CA TYR A 241 10.76 -7.79 -14.86
C TYR A 241 9.50 -8.23 -14.11
N ALA A 242 9.47 -8.11 -12.78
CA ALA A 242 8.26 -8.31 -11.98
C ALA A 242 7.13 -7.37 -12.43
N GLU A 243 7.48 -6.11 -12.74
CA GLU A 243 6.62 -5.07 -13.31
C GLU A 243 6.04 -5.52 -14.66
N GLN A 244 6.86 -6.04 -15.57
CA GLN A 244 6.43 -6.57 -16.88
C GLN A 244 5.53 -7.82 -16.78
N LEU A 245 5.81 -8.74 -15.86
CA LEU A 245 4.98 -9.95 -15.66
C LEU A 245 3.59 -9.60 -15.13
N LEU A 246 3.49 -8.66 -14.18
CA LEU A 246 2.20 -8.11 -13.74
C LEU A 246 1.45 -7.43 -14.88
N ASP A 247 2.17 -6.67 -15.72
CA ASP A 247 1.61 -6.00 -16.90
C ASP A 247 1.00 -6.99 -17.90
N LYS A 248 1.66 -8.13 -18.16
CA LYS A 248 1.12 -9.20 -19.03
C LYS A 248 -0.08 -9.90 -18.39
N ALA A 249 -0.01 -10.24 -17.10
CA ALA A 249 -1.11 -10.84 -16.36
C ALA A 249 -2.37 -9.95 -16.32
N GLN A 250 -2.21 -8.63 -16.14
CA GLN A 250 -3.34 -7.69 -16.17
C GLN A 250 -3.95 -7.53 -17.56
N ILE A 251 -3.17 -7.70 -18.63
CA ILE A 251 -3.72 -7.75 -20.00
C ILE A 251 -4.55 -9.02 -20.18
N ALA A 252 -4.04 -10.20 -19.81
CA ALA A 252 -4.76 -11.47 -19.93
C ALA A 252 -6.13 -11.42 -19.22
N ALA A 253 -6.11 -11.07 -17.93
CA ALA A 253 -7.31 -10.90 -17.10
C ALA A 253 -8.29 -9.84 -17.62
N SER A 254 -7.88 -8.94 -18.54
CA SER A 254 -8.81 -7.99 -19.17
C SER A 254 -9.71 -8.62 -20.24
N PHE A 255 -9.28 -9.73 -20.86
CA PHE A 255 -10.07 -10.53 -21.82
C PHE A 255 -10.83 -11.68 -21.16
N GLU A 256 -10.50 -12.04 -19.92
CA GLU A 256 -11.16 -13.11 -19.17
C GLU A 256 -12.49 -12.65 -18.54
N ASP A 257 -13.47 -13.57 -18.52
CA ASP A 257 -14.73 -13.41 -17.79
C ASP A 257 -14.54 -13.75 -16.30
N SER A 258 -15.38 -13.18 -15.44
CA SER A 258 -15.27 -13.34 -13.98
C SER A 258 -16.60 -13.74 -13.34
N PRO A 259 -16.61 -14.32 -12.12
CA PRO A 259 -17.85 -14.60 -11.38
C PRO A 259 -18.74 -13.37 -11.04
N CYS A 260 -18.33 -12.14 -11.40
CA CYS A 260 -19.12 -10.92 -11.23
C CYS A 260 -19.54 -10.20 -12.51
N GLU A 261 -18.75 -10.29 -13.59
CA GLU A 261 -19.00 -9.65 -14.87
C GLU A 261 -18.17 -10.30 -15.98
N THR A 262 -18.67 -10.27 -17.21
CA THR A 262 -17.89 -10.63 -18.40
C THR A 262 -16.89 -9.54 -18.78
N SER A 263 -15.93 -9.90 -19.62
CA SER A 263 -15.00 -9.00 -20.31
C SER A 263 -15.73 -7.94 -21.16
N GLU A 264 -16.86 -8.30 -21.80
CA GLU A 264 -17.70 -7.35 -22.54
C GLU A 264 -18.40 -6.35 -21.59
N GLU A 265 -18.98 -6.83 -20.49
CA GLU A 265 -19.67 -5.99 -19.49
C GLU A 265 -18.72 -5.00 -18.79
N ARG A 266 -17.48 -5.43 -18.52
CA ARG A 266 -16.42 -4.64 -17.87
C ARG A 266 -16.03 -3.39 -18.65
N TYR A 267 -15.99 -3.51 -19.97
CA TYR A 267 -15.63 -2.45 -20.90
C TYR A 267 -16.84 -1.89 -21.67
N GLU A 268 -18.06 -2.13 -21.15
CA GLU A 268 -19.30 -1.62 -21.75
C GLU A 268 -19.25 -0.09 -21.90
N GLY A 269 -19.62 0.38 -23.10
CA GLY A 269 -19.76 1.80 -23.40
C GLY A 269 -18.45 2.58 -23.55
N VAL A 270 -17.27 1.95 -23.42
CA VAL A 270 -15.95 2.60 -23.67
C VAL A 270 -15.85 3.04 -25.14
N LYS A 271 -15.44 4.30 -25.37
CA LYS A 271 -15.32 4.90 -26.73
C LYS A 271 -14.10 5.79 -26.87
N GLN A 272 -13.54 5.83 -28.08
CA GLN A 272 -12.39 6.66 -28.49
C GLN A 272 -12.55 8.13 -28.06
N GLU A 273 -13.73 8.72 -28.32
CA GLU A 273 -14.03 10.12 -28.01
C GLU A 273 -13.87 10.48 -26.52
N MET A 274 -13.98 9.51 -25.60
CA MET A 274 -13.83 9.76 -24.16
C MET A 274 -12.37 10.06 -23.81
N PHE A 275 -11.44 9.29 -24.39
CA PHE A 275 -10.02 9.49 -24.17
C PHE A 275 -9.51 10.74 -24.90
N GLU A 276 -10.00 11.03 -26.11
CA GLU A 276 -9.68 12.27 -26.83
C GLU A 276 -10.11 13.52 -26.04
N ARG A 277 -11.32 13.50 -25.45
CA ARG A 277 -11.80 14.56 -24.55
C ARG A 277 -10.97 14.65 -23.27
N ALA A 278 -10.45 13.54 -22.74
CA ALA A 278 -9.54 13.53 -21.59
C ALA A 278 -8.17 14.13 -21.93
N VAL A 279 -7.56 13.73 -23.04
CA VAL A 279 -6.32 14.30 -23.59
C VAL A 279 -6.44 15.81 -23.83
N TYR A 280 -7.60 16.27 -24.30
CA TYR A 280 -7.92 17.70 -24.39
C TYR A 280 -8.03 18.35 -23.00
N ALA A 281 -8.78 17.77 -22.06
CA ALA A 281 -8.96 18.32 -20.71
C ALA A 281 -7.63 18.45 -19.96
N LEU A 282 -6.75 17.44 -20.07
CA LEU A 282 -5.39 17.45 -19.53
C LEU A 282 -4.56 18.61 -20.09
N SER A 283 -4.63 18.85 -21.40
CA SER A 283 -3.88 19.95 -22.07
C SER A 283 -4.22 21.37 -21.57
N VAL A 284 -5.28 21.52 -20.77
CA VAL A 284 -5.75 22.80 -20.19
C VAL A 284 -5.71 22.80 -18.65
N ASN A 285 -5.53 21.65 -17.99
CA ASN A 285 -5.73 21.52 -16.54
C ASN A 285 -4.65 20.74 -15.78
N TYR A 286 -3.81 19.95 -16.45
CA TYR A 286 -2.78 19.13 -15.80
C TYR A 286 -1.66 19.99 -15.19
N VAL A 287 -1.05 19.52 -14.10
CA VAL A 287 -0.15 20.32 -13.26
C VAL A 287 1.21 20.68 -13.91
N SER A 288 1.64 19.94 -14.91
CA SER A 288 2.90 20.13 -15.63
C SER A 288 2.68 20.15 -17.15
N MET A 289 3.72 20.51 -17.90
CA MET A 289 3.72 20.29 -19.35
C MET A 289 3.76 18.78 -19.62
N ILE A 290 2.92 18.33 -20.55
CA ILE A 290 2.74 16.93 -20.89
C ILE A 290 3.73 16.54 -22.00
N ASP A 291 4.52 15.49 -21.77
CA ASP A 291 5.26 14.84 -22.85
C ASP A 291 4.35 13.87 -23.62
N TYR A 292 3.77 14.38 -24.71
CA TYR A 292 2.90 13.59 -25.57
C TYR A 292 3.63 12.47 -26.31
N HIS A 293 4.96 12.52 -26.44
CA HIS A 293 5.73 11.45 -27.09
C HIS A 293 5.90 10.27 -26.12
N GLU A 294 6.24 10.55 -24.84
CA GLU A 294 6.31 9.52 -23.79
C GLU A 294 4.94 8.84 -23.57
N MET A 295 3.84 9.62 -23.49
CA MET A 295 2.48 9.06 -23.41
C MET A 295 2.18 8.10 -24.58
N ALA A 296 2.51 8.49 -25.82
CA ALA A 296 2.23 7.67 -26.99
C ALA A 296 3.12 6.41 -27.03
N GLY A 297 4.38 6.51 -26.60
CA GLY A 297 5.30 5.38 -26.47
C GLY A 297 4.81 4.35 -25.46
N LYS A 298 4.37 4.77 -24.26
CA LYS A 298 3.76 3.87 -23.26
C LYS A 298 2.48 3.21 -23.79
N GLY A 299 1.61 3.95 -24.49
CA GLY A 299 0.42 3.40 -25.14
C GLY A 299 0.73 2.35 -26.22
N LEU A 300 1.71 2.62 -27.10
CA LEU A 300 2.18 1.67 -28.12
C LEU A 300 2.82 0.43 -27.50
N ASN A 301 3.61 0.58 -26.44
CA ASN A 301 4.20 -0.53 -25.70
C ASN A 301 3.13 -1.46 -25.10
N ARG A 302 2.08 -0.90 -24.48
CA ARG A 302 0.93 -1.71 -24.02
C ARG A 302 0.25 -2.45 -25.17
N CYS A 303 0.11 -1.85 -26.35
CA CYS A 303 -0.47 -2.54 -27.51
C CYS A 303 0.44 -3.65 -28.07
N LYS A 304 1.78 -3.49 -28.04
CA LYS A 304 2.73 -4.54 -28.40
C LYS A 304 2.71 -5.71 -27.40
N LEU A 305 2.67 -5.43 -26.09
CA LEU A 305 2.46 -6.44 -25.05
C LEU A 305 1.11 -7.17 -25.21
N LEU A 306 0.06 -6.45 -25.63
CA LEU A 306 -1.25 -7.05 -25.90
C LEU A 306 -1.22 -7.98 -27.13
N ALA A 307 -0.47 -7.60 -28.18
CA ALA A 307 -0.23 -8.49 -29.33
C ALA A 307 0.56 -9.76 -28.94
N GLU A 308 1.46 -9.66 -27.96
CA GLU A 308 2.23 -10.79 -27.41
C GLU A 308 1.34 -11.72 -26.56
N VAL A 309 0.63 -11.16 -25.57
CA VAL A 309 -0.29 -11.89 -24.68
C VAL A 309 -1.34 -12.66 -25.48
N MET A 310 -2.00 -12.01 -26.44
CA MET A 310 -3.03 -12.66 -27.26
C MET A 310 -2.46 -13.69 -28.27
N ALA A 311 -1.14 -13.76 -28.45
CA ALA A 311 -0.48 -14.75 -29.30
C ALA A 311 0.06 -15.96 -28.52
N ALA A 312 0.04 -15.92 -27.18
CA ALA A 312 0.45 -17.01 -26.31
C ALA A 312 -0.45 -18.27 -26.48
N PRO A 313 0.02 -19.47 -26.11
CA PRO A 313 -0.76 -20.70 -26.25
C PRO A 313 -2.11 -20.65 -25.51
N SER A 314 -2.06 -20.32 -24.22
CA SER A 314 -3.21 -20.26 -23.30
C SER A 314 -4.26 -19.20 -23.65
N ALA A 315 -3.90 -18.14 -24.37
CA ALA A 315 -4.84 -17.11 -24.81
C ALA A 315 -5.65 -17.50 -26.07
N LEU A 316 -5.31 -18.63 -26.71
CA LEU A 316 -5.92 -19.11 -27.96
C LEU A 316 -6.68 -20.43 -27.78
N GLU A 317 -6.39 -21.18 -26.72
CA GLU A 317 -7.18 -22.33 -26.27
C GLU A 317 -8.23 -21.83 -25.27
N GLY A 318 -9.36 -21.36 -25.82
CA GLY A 318 -10.46 -20.81 -25.03
C GLY A 318 -10.97 -21.81 -23.98
N ASN A 319 -11.17 -21.32 -22.75
CA ASN A 319 -11.23 -22.15 -21.54
C ASN A 319 -12.52 -22.99 -21.44
N SER A 320 -12.57 -24.13 -22.15
CA SER A 320 -13.62 -25.14 -22.05
C SER A 320 -13.29 -26.19 -20.99
N GLN A 321 -13.34 -25.78 -19.72
CA GLN A 321 -13.45 -26.74 -18.60
C GLN A 321 -14.90 -27.21 -18.49
N ASP A 322 -15.27 -28.19 -19.31
CA ASP A 322 -16.37 -29.12 -19.04
C ASP A 322 -15.72 -30.44 -18.56
N ASP A 323 -16.05 -30.88 -17.34
CA ASP A 323 -15.44 -32.04 -16.69
C ASP A 323 -16.00 -33.39 -17.21
N ASP A 324 -15.17 -34.44 -17.14
CA ASP A 324 -15.52 -35.88 -17.03
C ASP A 324 -16.73 -36.45 -17.83
N GLU A 325 -16.53 -36.78 -19.12
CA GLU A 325 -17.26 -37.90 -19.76
C GLU A 325 -16.32 -38.83 -20.57
N GLU A 326 -16.56 -40.15 -20.49
CA GLU A 326 -15.77 -41.19 -21.17
C GLU A 326 -15.83 -41.08 -22.71
N PRO A 327 -14.76 -41.47 -23.44
CA PRO A 327 -14.68 -41.36 -24.90
C PRO A 327 -15.57 -42.39 -25.63
N ASN A 328 -16.86 -42.07 -25.76
CA ASN A 328 -17.83 -42.93 -26.44
C ASN A 328 -17.74 -42.76 -27.97
N GLU A 329 -17.24 -43.78 -28.69
CA GLU A 329 -16.97 -43.72 -30.13
C GLU A 329 -18.25 -43.55 -30.99
N ALA A 330 -18.52 -42.31 -31.42
CA ALA A 330 -19.45 -42.00 -32.50
C ALA A 330 -18.69 -41.39 -33.70
N PRO A 331 -18.98 -41.80 -34.95
CA PRO A 331 -18.21 -41.35 -36.11
C PRO A 331 -18.46 -39.87 -36.41
N ARG A 332 -17.39 -39.07 -36.39
CA ARG A 332 -17.41 -37.67 -36.84
C ARG A 332 -17.88 -37.60 -38.29
N SER A 333 -18.71 -36.62 -38.59
CA SER A 333 -19.12 -36.31 -39.96
C SER A 333 -18.27 -35.15 -40.51
N ASP A 334 -17.46 -35.43 -41.52
CA ASP A 334 -16.51 -34.49 -42.12
C ASP A 334 -17.25 -33.38 -42.90
N ASN A 335 -17.68 -32.30 -42.24
CA ASN A 335 -18.29 -31.13 -42.91
C ASN A 335 -18.28 -29.79 -42.13
N ASP A 336 -17.47 -29.63 -41.06
CA ASP A 336 -17.25 -28.32 -40.43
C ASP A 336 -15.86 -27.77 -40.73
N GLU A 337 -15.78 -26.89 -41.73
CA GLU A 337 -14.52 -26.37 -42.30
C GLU A 337 -14.16 -24.94 -41.83
N ASN A 338 -14.75 -24.48 -40.71
CA ASN A 338 -14.64 -23.08 -40.23
C ASN A 338 -14.32 -22.93 -38.73
N GLY A 339 -13.44 -23.77 -38.17
CA GLY A 339 -12.70 -23.43 -36.95
C GLY A 339 -11.53 -22.49 -37.28
N PRO A 340 -11.24 -21.44 -36.49
CA PRO A 340 -10.07 -20.60 -36.73
C PRO A 340 -8.78 -21.41 -36.49
N SER A 341 -7.95 -21.52 -37.52
CA SER A 341 -6.63 -22.13 -37.35
C SER A 341 -5.72 -21.14 -36.60
N ALA A 342 -5.42 -21.44 -35.34
CA ALA A 342 -4.61 -20.57 -34.46
C ALA A 342 -3.30 -20.01 -35.09
N PRO A 343 -2.57 -20.72 -35.99
CA PRO A 343 -1.44 -20.12 -36.70
C PRO A 343 -1.77 -18.85 -37.51
N LEU A 344 -2.98 -18.74 -38.07
CA LEU A 344 -3.42 -17.55 -38.82
C LEU A 344 -3.65 -16.35 -37.91
N GLU A 345 -4.13 -16.58 -36.68
CA GLU A 345 -4.41 -15.52 -35.72
C GLU A 345 -3.12 -15.01 -35.06
N ARG A 346 -2.20 -15.92 -34.70
CA ARG A 346 -0.81 -15.54 -34.34
C ARG A 346 -0.15 -14.74 -35.46
N GLN A 347 -0.37 -15.10 -36.74
CA GLN A 347 0.16 -14.32 -37.88
C GLN A 347 -0.44 -12.91 -37.97
N LYS A 348 -1.76 -12.74 -37.74
CA LYS A 348 -2.39 -11.41 -37.65
C LYS A 348 -1.75 -10.57 -36.53
N LEU A 349 -1.60 -11.14 -35.33
CA LEU A 349 -1.06 -10.43 -34.17
C LEU A 349 0.40 -10.02 -34.35
N MET A 350 1.24 -10.90 -34.93
CA MET A 350 2.61 -10.55 -35.31
C MET A 350 2.66 -9.44 -36.36
N ALA A 351 1.79 -9.48 -37.39
CA ALA A 351 1.70 -8.43 -38.40
C ALA A 351 1.21 -7.09 -37.81
N TRP A 352 0.31 -7.13 -36.83
CA TRP A 352 -0.16 -5.94 -36.12
C TRP A 352 0.96 -5.36 -35.24
N SER A 353 1.69 -6.18 -34.48
CA SER A 353 2.83 -5.76 -33.66
C SER A 353 3.93 -5.09 -34.52
N ALA A 354 4.26 -5.67 -35.68
CA ALA A 354 5.18 -5.06 -36.64
C ALA A 354 4.65 -3.71 -37.20
N ALA A 355 3.34 -3.59 -37.42
CA ALA A 355 2.73 -2.33 -37.84
C ALA A 355 2.69 -1.27 -36.72
N LEU A 356 2.61 -1.67 -35.44
CA LEU A 356 2.74 -0.77 -34.30
C LEU A 356 4.18 -0.24 -34.15
N ALA A 357 5.20 -1.10 -34.35
CA ALA A 357 6.60 -0.67 -34.37
C ALA A 357 6.86 0.38 -35.45
N ALA A 358 6.28 0.24 -36.65
CA ALA A 358 6.38 1.27 -37.68
C ALA A 358 5.71 2.62 -37.31
N VAL A 359 4.71 2.62 -36.40
CA VAL A 359 4.17 3.88 -35.84
C VAL A 359 5.15 4.50 -34.85
N GLU A 360 5.80 3.68 -34.03
CA GLU A 360 6.80 4.10 -33.05
C GLU A 360 8.04 4.71 -33.73
N ASP A 361 8.54 4.11 -34.81
CA ASP A 361 9.64 4.65 -35.63
C ASP A 361 9.29 6.03 -36.20
N GLU A 362 8.09 6.21 -36.79
CA GLU A 362 7.62 7.51 -37.30
C GLU A 362 7.45 8.57 -36.19
N MET A 363 7.17 8.16 -34.95
CA MET A 363 7.16 9.06 -33.79
C MET A 363 8.58 9.45 -33.37
N ALA A 364 9.51 8.50 -33.35
CA ALA A 364 10.92 8.72 -33.01
C ALA A 364 11.63 9.65 -34.01
N GLU A 365 11.25 9.62 -35.30
CA GLU A 365 11.69 10.62 -36.28
C GLU A 365 11.13 12.03 -36.03
N THR A 366 10.05 12.18 -35.24
CA THR A 366 9.28 13.43 -35.11
C THR A 366 9.12 13.97 -33.68
N VAL A 367 10.02 13.58 -32.77
CA VAL A 367 10.11 14.03 -31.35
C VAL A 367 10.01 15.54 -31.21
N THR A 368 10.77 16.32 -31.98
CA THR A 368 10.73 17.80 -31.88
C THR A 368 9.40 18.32 -32.42
N GLY A 369 8.57 18.86 -31.51
CA GLY A 369 7.21 19.24 -31.86
C GLY A 369 6.28 18.05 -32.03
N PHE A 370 6.50 16.94 -31.32
CA PHE A 370 5.43 16.02 -30.99
C PHE A 370 4.43 16.73 -30.07
N ASN A 371 3.12 16.58 -30.32
CA ASN A 371 2.09 17.37 -29.65
C ASN A 371 0.78 16.58 -29.50
N ARG A 372 -0.18 17.14 -28.75
CA ARG A 372 -1.51 16.56 -28.52
C ARG A 372 -2.20 16.05 -29.79
N ASP A 373 -2.09 16.79 -30.90
CA ASP A 373 -2.82 16.47 -32.12
C ASP A 373 -2.13 15.33 -32.90
N LYS A 374 -0.79 15.24 -32.83
CA LYS A 374 -0.03 14.05 -33.27
C LYS A 374 -0.32 12.83 -32.38
N PHE A 375 -0.42 13.00 -31.06
CA PHE A 375 -0.80 11.92 -30.13
C PHE A 375 -2.16 11.31 -30.50
N VAL A 376 -3.18 12.15 -30.75
CA VAL A 376 -4.53 11.68 -31.15
C VAL A 376 -4.49 11.00 -32.54
N GLN A 377 -3.64 11.46 -33.46
CA GLN A 377 -3.41 10.77 -34.75
C GLN A 377 -2.75 9.40 -34.57
N ALA A 378 -1.73 9.28 -33.72
CA ALA A 378 -1.08 8.01 -33.41
C ALA A 378 -2.08 7.00 -32.80
N PHE A 379 -2.85 7.44 -31.80
CA PHE A 379 -3.93 6.63 -31.20
C PHE A 379 -4.98 6.20 -32.23
N SER A 380 -5.46 7.12 -33.07
CA SER A 380 -6.40 6.81 -34.16
C SER A 380 -5.82 5.78 -35.15
N ARG A 381 -4.51 5.84 -35.41
CA ARG A 381 -3.81 4.88 -36.28
C ARG A 381 -3.67 3.50 -35.61
N VAL A 382 -3.41 3.42 -34.31
CA VAL A 382 -3.44 2.14 -33.54
C VAL A 382 -4.79 1.46 -33.67
N LEU A 383 -5.89 2.18 -33.47
CA LEU A 383 -7.25 1.64 -33.63
C LEU A 383 -7.54 1.21 -35.08
N THR A 384 -7.05 1.96 -36.07
CA THR A 384 -7.18 1.61 -37.50
C THR A 384 -6.37 0.36 -37.87
N LEU A 385 -5.16 0.21 -37.31
CA LEU A 385 -4.34 -0.99 -37.49
C LEU A 385 -4.98 -2.21 -36.82
N ASN A 386 -5.67 -2.03 -35.68
CA ASN A 386 -6.43 -3.11 -35.08
C ASN A 386 -7.59 -3.56 -35.99
N THR A 387 -8.47 -2.65 -36.41
CA THR A 387 -9.64 -3.04 -37.23
C THR A 387 -9.27 -3.61 -38.61
N THR A 388 -8.08 -3.32 -39.12
CA THR A 388 -7.59 -3.85 -40.40
C THR A 388 -6.72 -5.10 -40.29
N ILE A 389 -6.11 -5.39 -39.14
CA ILE A 389 -5.16 -6.51 -38.97
C ILE A 389 -5.58 -7.45 -37.83
N ALA A 390 -5.51 -7.00 -36.56
CA ALA A 390 -5.66 -7.88 -35.39
C ALA A 390 -7.12 -8.19 -35.01
N GLN A 391 -8.06 -7.29 -35.29
CA GLN A 391 -9.51 -7.44 -35.08
C GLN A 391 -9.94 -7.66 -33.62
N LEU A 392 -9.12 -7.21 -32.66
CA LEU A 392 -9.35 -7.34 -31.23
C LEU A 392 -10.51 -6.45 -30.73
N PRO A 393 -11.18 -6.82 -29.61
CA PRO A 393 -12.16 -6.00 -28.90
C PRO A 393 -11.70 -4.54 -28.72
N THR A 394 -12.34 -3.63 -29.46
CA THR A 394 -11.85 -2.25 -29.59
C THR A 394 -12.07 -1.43 -28.31
N SER A 395 -13.06 -1.77 -27.50
CA SER A 395 -13.28 -1.20 -26.16
C SER A 395 -12.11 -1.49 -25.21
N ILE A 396 -11.65 -2.75 -25.17
CA ILE A 396 -10.50 -3.19 -24.36
C ILE A 396 -9.22 -2.51 -24.85
N LEU A 397 -9.00 -2.46 -26.17
CA LEU A 397 -7.84 -1.77 -26.75
C LEU A 397 -7.80 -0.26 -26.44
N ILE A 398 -8.96 0.42 -26.47
CA ILE A 398 -9.07 1.83 -26.07
C ILE A 398 -8.69 2.01 -24.59
N ALA A 399 -9.21 1.15 -23.70
CA ALA A 399 -8.93 1.23 -22.28
C ALA A 399 -7.44 0.98 -21.98
N GLN A 400 -6.89 -0.12 -22.49
CA GLN A 400 -5.48 -0.50 -22.32
C GLN A 400 -4.52 0.59 -22.83
N PHE A 401 -4.71 1.09 -24.06
CA PHE A 401 -3.87 2.18 -24.59
C PHE A 401 -3.99 3.44 -23.74
N ALA A 402 -5.21 3.83 -23.33
CA ALA A 402 -5.44 5.04 -22.55
C ALA A 402 -4.82 4.97 -21.15
N GLU A 403 -4.96 3.84 -20.45
CA GLU A 403 -4.41 3.65 -19.11
C GLU A 403 -2.87 3.66 -19.13
N ALA A 404 -2.25 2.96 -20.09
CA ALA A 404 -0.81 3.00 -20.28
C ALA A 404 -0.30 4.39 -20.72
N ALA A 405 -1.03 5.09 -21.60
CA ALA A 405 -0.65 6.44 -22.01
C ALA A 405 -0.77 7.46 -20.87
N LEU A 406 -1.67 7.26 -19.90
CA LEU A 406 -1.82 8.14 -18.73
C LEU A 406 -0.80 7.84 -17.62
N SER A 407 -0.30 6.60 -17.48
CA SER A 407 0.71 6.28 -16.46
C SER A 407 2.05 6.98 -16.67
N ALA A 408 2.32 7.45 -17.90
CA ALA A 408 3.43 8.37 -18.23
C ALA A 408 3.35 9.74 -17.51
N LEU A 409 2.17 10.13 -17.00
CA LEU A 409 1.96 11.44 -16.36
C LEU A 409 2.23 11.38 -14.86
N ASP A 410 1.42 10.60 -14.14
CA ASP A 410 1.62 10.18 -12.76
C ASP A 410 0.70 8.98 -12.45
N PRO A 411 1.00 8.13 -11.46
CA PRO A 411 0.15 6.98 -11.13
C PRO A 411 -1.18 7.36 -10.45
N TYR A 412 -1.51 8.65 -10.36
CA TYR A 412 -2.78 9.13 -9.79
C TYR A 412 -3.77 9.63 -10.85
N THR A 413 -3.35 9.68 -12.11
CA THR A 413 -4.10 10.23 -13.25
C THR A 413 -4.65 9.09 -14.10
N VAL A 414 -5.97 8.89 -14.06
CA VAL A 414 -6.64 7.72 -14.65
C VAL A 414 -7.98 8.08 -15.30
N MET A 415 -8.38 7.28 -16.29
CA MET A 415 -9.77 7.23 -16.74
C MET A 415 -10.61 6.41 -15.76
N VAL A 416 -11.87 6.83 -15.57
CA VAL A 416 -12.91 6.04 -14.92
C VAL A 416 -13.97 5.78 -15.97
N TRP A 417 -13.97 4.55 -16.52
CA TRP A 417 -14.86 4.13 -17.59
C TRP A 417 -16.33 4.03 -17.14
N PRO A 418 -17.33 4.09 -18.05
CA PRO A 418 -18.74 4.27 -17.67
C PRO A 418 -19.25 3.26 -16.62
N LYS A 419 -18.95 1.97 -16.79
CA LYS A 419 -19.25 0.87 -15.85
C LYS A 419 -18.78 1.14 -14.41
N HIS A 420 -17.62 1.80 -14.27
CA HIS A 420 -16.91 2.00 -13.00
C HIS A 420 -17.24 3.33 -12.29
N VAL A 421 -17.99 4.23 -12.93
CA VAL A 421 -18.21 5.59 -12.40
C VAL A 421 -19.07 5.61 -11.14
N GLU A 422 -20.09 4.76 -11.03
CA GLU A 422 -20.93 4.71 -9.81
C GLU A 422 -20.12 4.26 -8.59
N ASP A 423 -19.28 3.23 -8.76
CA ASP A 423 -18.44 2.69 -7.68
C ASP A 423 -17.29 3.63 -7.32
N PHE A 424 -16.72 4.35 -8.30
CA PHE A 424 -15.78 5.44 -8.04
C PHE A 424 -16.42 6.58 -7.21
N GLU A 425 -17.66 6.96 -7.49
CA GLU A 425 -18.34 7.99 -6.69
C GLU A 425 -18.69 7.51 -5.27
N LYS A 426 -19.06 6.24 -5.06
CA LYS A 426 -19.22 5.63 -3.71
C LYS A 426 -17.91 5.66 -2.91
N LEU A 427 -16.80 5.27 -3.55
CA LEU A 427 -15.47 5.29 -2.93
C LEU A 427 -15.03 6.72 -2.54
N MET A 428 -15.39 7.73 -3.33
CA MET A 428 -15.03 9.13 -3.06
C MET A 428 -15.83 9.78 -1.92
N THR A 429 -17.03 9.28 -1.58
CA THR A 429 -17.82 9.80 -0.44
C THR A 429 -17.59 9.03 0.86
N ASN A 430 -17.08 7.80 0.79
CA ASN A 430 -17.03 6.84 1.91
C ASN A 430 -18.44 6.51 2.48
N GLU A 431 -19.48 6.70 1.66
CA GLU A 431 -20.87 6.35 1.98
C GLU A 431 -21.30 5.14 1.17
N PHE A 432 -21.40 3.99 1.82
CA PHE A 432 -21.75 2.73 1.17
C PHE A 432 -23.21 2.37 1.39
N THR A 433 -23.81 1.57 0.50
CA THR A 433 -25.11 0.94 0.75
C THR A 433 -24.95 -0.57 0.74
N GLY A 434 -25.21 -1.20 1.88
CA GLY A 434 -24.84 -2.58 2.17
C GLY A 434 -25.20 -2.94 3.61
N ILE A 435 -24.51 -3.92 4.19
CA ILE A 435 -24.91 -4.51 5.48
C ILE A 435 -24.05 -4.09 6.68
N GLY A 436 -22.84 -3.56 6.46
CA GLY A 436 -21.97 -3.06 7.53
C GLY A 436 -21.01 -4.09 8.13
N ILE A 437 -20.25 -4.80 7.29
CA ILE A 437 -19.18 -5.71 7.72
C ILE A 437 -17.84 -5.35 7.07
N GLU A 438 -16.76 -5.62 7.78
CA GLU A 438 -15.42 -5.75 7.20
C GLU A 438 -15.24 -7.23 6.82
N ILE A 439 -14.93 -7.53 5.55
CA ILE A 439 -14.63 -8.89 5.08
C ILE A 439 -13.14 -9.06 4.78
N SER A 440 -12.69 -10.29 4.95
CA SER A 440 -11.35 -10.76 4.58
C SER A 440 -11.49 -12.11 3.86
N LYS A 441 -10.42 -12.60 3.25
CA LYS A 441 -10.29 -14.03 2.99
C LYS A 441 -9.21 -14.63 3.89
N ARG A 442 -9.46 -15.85 4.36
CA ARG A 442 -8.53 -16.65 5.17
C ARG A 442 -8.51 -18.04 4.58
N GLN A 443 -7.32 -18.57 4.31
CA GLN A 443 -7.16 -19.87 3.62
C GLN A 443 -7.95 -19.94 2.28
N GLY A 444 -8.09 -18.80 1.59
CA GLY A 444 -8.89 -18.63 0.36
C GLY A 444 -10.42 -18.54 0.57
N ARG A 445 -10.94 -18.76 1.78
CA ARG A 445 -12.39 -18.70 2.09
C ARG A 445 -12.81 -17.31 2.56
N LEU A 446 -13.96 -16.81 2.09
CA LEU A 446 -14.50 -15.51 2.46
C LEU A 446 -14.96 -15.52 3.93
N THR A 447 -14.45 -14.63 4.76
CA THR A 447 -14.68 -14.60 6.22
C THR A 447 -15.01 -13.20 6.71
N VAL A 448 -16.01 -13.08 7.58
CA VAL A 448 -16.32 -11.84 8.32
C VAL A 448 -15.14 -11.50 9.23
N ALA A 449 -14.43 -10.41 8.96
CA ALA A 449 -13.31 -9.94 9.76
C ALA A 449 -13.78 -9.14 10.99
N SER A 450 -14.78 -8.27 10.80
CA SER A 450 -15.47 -7.57 11.87
C SER A 450 -16.86 -7.10 11.42
N LEU A 451 -17.70 -6.70 12.38
CA LEU A 451 -18.97 -6.03 12.13
C LEU A 451 -18.84 -4.55 12.53
N LEU A 452 -19.57 -3.66 11.84
CA LEU A 452 -19.60 -2.24 12.17
C LEU A 452 -20.75 -1.96 13.17
N PRO A 453 -20.56 -1.10 14.21
CA PRO A 453 -21.61 -0.79 15.17
C PRO A 453 -22.84 -0.16 14.51
N ASP A 454 -24.02 -0.38 15.08
CA ASP A 454 -25.29 0.22 14.66
C ASP A 454 -25.70 -0.06 13.19
N THR A 455 -25.17 -1.13 12.59
CA THR A 455 -25.47 -1.56 11.21
C THR A 455 -26.42 -2.76 11.13
N PRO A 456 -27.03 -3.05 9.96
CA PRO A 456 -27.90 -4.21 9.78
C PRO A 456 -27.25 -5.55 10.16
N ALA A 457 -25.99 -5.79 9.78
CA ALA A 457 -25.28 -7.02 10.09
C ALA A 457 -25.06 -7.21 11.61
N HIS A 458 -24.72 -6.13 12.32
CA HIS A 458 -24.61 -6.12 13.79
C HIS A 458 -25.92 -6.50 14.50
N SER A 459 -27.05 -6.47 13.78
CA SER A 459 -28.38 -6.85 14.27
C SER A 459 -28.90 -8.16 13.68
N SER A 460 -28.13 -8.88 12.84
CA SER A 460 -28.62 -10.03 12.07
C SER A 460 -28.19 -11.41 12.60
N GLY A 461 -27.44 -11.48 13.71
CA GLY A 461 -26.92 -12.76 14.26
C GLY A 461 -25.69 -13.32 13.54
N LEU A 462 -25.11 -12.54 12.62
CA LEU A 462 -23.79 -12.76 12.03
C LEU A 462 -22.71 -12.37 13.07
N ASP A 463 -21.60 -13.11 13.14
CA ASP A 463 -20.49 -12.83 14.07
C ASP A 463 -19.12 -12.82 13.35
N ALA A 464 -18.11 -12.27 14.00
CA ALA A 464 -16.74 -12.21 13.47
C ALA A 464 -16.11 -13.61 13.45
N GLY A 465 -15.59 -14.02 12.31
CA GLY A 465 -15.10 -15.39 12.07
C GLY A 465 -16.08 -16.29 11.31
N ASP A 466 -17.33 -15.87 11.08
CA ASP A 466 -18.25 -16.58 10.19
C ASP A 466 -17.69 -16.62 8.76
N VAL A 467 -17.66 -17.81 8.16
CA VAL A 467 -17.21 -18.03 6.78
C VAL A 467 -18.42 -17.91 5.86
N ILE A 468 -18.45 -16.88 5.01
CA ILE A 468 -19.52 -16.66 4.04
C ILE A 468 -19.28 -17.63 2.89
N ALA A 469 -19.98 -18.76 2.87
CA ALA A 469 -19.89 -19.74 1.78
C ALA A 469 -20.56 -19.23 0.50
N LYS A 470 -21.75 -18.61 0.62
CA LYS A 470 -22.53 -18.13 -0.53
C LYS A 470 -23.13 -16.74 -0.32
N VAL A 471 -23.27 -15.98 -1.41
CA VAL A 471 -23.98 -14.69 -1.45
C VAL A 471 -25.13 -14.79 -2.45
N ASN A 472 -26.37 -14.66 -1.97
CA ASN A 472 -27.60 -14.88 -2.74
C ASN A 472 -27.63 -16.24 -3.48
N GLY A 473 -27.08 -17.29 -2.84
CA GLY A 473 -26.96 -18.63 -3.41
C GLY A 473 -25.77 -18.87 -4.36
N VAL A 474 -25.04 -17.82 -4.75
CA VAL A 474 -23.83 -17.94 -5.59
C VAL A 474 -22.62 -18.22 -4.69
N ASP A 475 -21.79 -19.21 -5.06
CA ASP A 475 -20.63 -19.62 -4.27
C ASP A 475 -19.49 -18.59 -4.28
N THR A 476 -18.82 -18.42 -3.14
CA THR A 476 -17.81 -17.38 -2.92
C THR A 476 -16.37 -17.85 -3.09
N LYS A 477 -16.14 -19.17 -3.19
CA LYS A 477 -14.81 -19.78 -3.29
C LYS A 477 -13.92 -19.02 -4.29
N ASP A 478 -14.42 -18.87 -5.51
CA ASP A 478 -13.69 -18.30 -6.64
C ASP A 478 -14.02 -16.80 -6.87
N MET A 479 -14.83 -16.17 -5.99
CA MET A 479 -15.04 -14.72 -6.01
C MET A 479 -13.81 -13.99 -5.45
N THR A 480 -13.33 -12.96 -6.16
CA THR A 480 -12.41 -11.97 -5.57
C THR A 480 -13.10 -11.18 -4.44
N LEU A 481 -12.34 -10.61 -3.50
CA LEU A 481 -12.94 -9.81 -2.42
C LEU A 481 -13.77 -8.62 -2.96
N MET A 482 -13.35 -8.02 -4.08
CA MET A 482 -14.10 -6.96 -4.74
C MET A 482 -15.42 -7.46 -5.32
N CYS A 483 -15.43 -8.66 -5.91
CA CYS A 483 -16.65 -9.31 -6.40
C CYS A 483 -17.62 -9.61 -5.24
N ALA A 484 -17.11 -10.10 -4.11
CA ALA A 484 -17.90 -10.27 -2.89
C ALA A 484 -18.49 -8.94 -2.39
N VAL A 485 -17.70 -7.85 -2.33
CA VAL A 485 -18.21 -6.49 -2.00
C VAL A 485 -19.32 -6.07 -2.95
N HIS A 486 -19.17 -6.27 -4.26
CA HIS A 486 -20.18 -5.87 -5.25
C HIS A 486 -21.50 -6.65 -5.07
N LYS A 487 -21.47 -7.97 -4.84
CA LYS A 487 -22.70 -8.76 -4.60
C LYS A 487 -23.33 -8.52 -3.22
N ILE A 488 -22.53 -8.21 -2.19
CA ILE A 488 -23.01 -7.92 -0.82
C ILE A 488 -23.61 -6.51 -0.72
N THR A 489 -23.01 -5.52 -1.39
CA THR A 489 -23.60 -4.18 -1.54
C THR A 489 -24.78 -4.18 -2.53
N GLY A 490 -25.46 -3.05 -2.66
CA GLY A 490 -26.65 -2.92 -3.52
C GLY A 490 -27.64 -1.86 -3.03
N PRO A 491 -28.82 -1.71 -3.68
CA PRO A 491 -29.76 -0.64 -3.38
C PRO A 491 -30.34 -0.69 -1.96
N LYS A 492 -30.59 0.49 -1.37
CA LYS A 492 -31.09 0.62 0.01
C LYS A 492 -32.48 -0.01 0.14
N GLY A 493 -32.67 -0.84 1.16
CA GLY A 493 -33.94 -1.54 1.42
C GLY A 493 -34.13 -2.81 0.58
N THR A 494 -33.12 -3.25 -0.16
CA THR A 494 -33.06 -4.60 -0.74
C THR A 494 -32.33 -5.55 0.21
N ASP A 495 -32.68 -6.83 0.21
CA ASP A 495 -32.03 -7.84 1.04
C ASP A 495 -30.84 -8.50 0.33
N VAL A 496 -29.89 -9.00 1.12
CA VAL A 496 -28.89 -9.98 0.73
C VAL A 496 -29.04 -11.21 1.62
N VAL A 497 -28.90 -12.40 1.04
CA VAL A 497 -28.80 -13.67 1.81
C VAL A 497 -27.35 -14.10 1.84
N LEU A 498 -26.81 -14.31 3.05
CA LEU A 498 -25.48 -14.90 3.25
C LEU A 498 -25.65 -16.32 3.79
N THR A 499 -25.19 -17.32 3.04
CA THR A 499 -25.04 -18.68 3.58
C THR A 499 -23.72 -18.74 4.33
N VAL A 500 -23.76 -18.88 5.65
CA VAL A 500 -22.57 -18.83 6.52
C VAL A 500 -22.29 -20.15 7.23
N GLU A 501 -21.02 -20.53 7.29
CA GLU A 501 -20.49 -21.62 8.10
C GLU A 501 -19.80 -21.01 9.33
N ARG A 502 -20.24 -21.39 10.54
CA ARG A 502 -19.67 -20.91 11.80
C ARG A 502 -18.62 -21.89 12.33
N PRO A 503 -17.40 -21.45 12.70
CA PRO A 503 -16.38 -22.33 13.27
C PRO A 503 -16.90 -23.07 14.51
N GLY A 504 -16.99 -24.41 14.42
CA GLY A 504 -17.52 -25.28 15.48
C GLY A 504 -18.98 -25.72 15.30
N GLU A 505 -19.69 -25.28 14.27
CA GLU A 505 -21.04 -25.75 13.93
C GLU A 505 -21.03 -26.55 12.62
N GLU A 506 -21.65 -27.74 12.61
CA GLU A 506 -21.64 -28.66 11.45
C GLU A 506 -22.53 -28.22 10.27
N LYS A 507 -23.29 -27.12 10.40
CA LYS A 507 -24.33 -26.73 9.43
C LYS A 507 -24.22 -25.27 9.03
N ALA A 508 -24.13 -25.03 7.74
CA ALA A 508 -24.30 -23.71 7.18
C ALA A 508 -25.72 -23.19 7.44
N THR A 509 -25.84 -21.88 7.69
CA THR A 509 -27.09 -21.18 7.99
C THR A 509 -27.27 -19.99 7.05
N ASP A 510 -28.48 -19.79 6.51
CA ASP A 510 -28.80 -18.63 5.70
C ASP A 510 -29.24 -17.45 6.58
N ILE A 511 -28.53 -16.33 6.47
CA ILE A 511 -28.82 -15.07 7.16
C ILE A 511 -29.26 -14.02 6.12
N THR A 512 -30.52 -13.60 6.18
CA THR A 512 -31.08 -12.52 5.35
C THR A 512 -30.88 -11.17 6.02
N ILE A 513 -30.28 -10.21 5.32
CA ILE A 513 -29.92 -8.89 5.87
C ILE A 513 -30.35 -7.77 4.92
N THR A 514 -31.17 -6.84 5.39
CA THR A 514 -31.61 -5.67 4.61
C THR A 514 -30.51 -4.62 4.51
N ARG A 515 -30.15 -4.21 3.28
CA ARG A 515 -29.11 -3.21 3.01
C ARG A 515 -29.54 -1.81 3.46
N ALA A 516 -28.70 -1.16 4.26
CA ALA A 516 -28.84 0.22 4.71
C ALA A 516 -27.70 1.11 4.20
N LYS A 517 -27.81 2.43 4.42
CA LYS A 517 -26.65 3.34 4.27
C LYS A 517 -25.70 3.08 5.43
N ILE A 518 -24.43 2.84 5.12
CA ILE A 518 -23.35 2.57 6.06
C ILE A 518 -22.38 3.76 6.04
N THR A 519 -22.15 4.36 7.21
CA THR A 519 -21.09 5.34 7.44
C THR A 519 -20.01 4.66 8.27
N VAL A 520 -18.78 4.57 7.75
CA VAL A 520 -17.67 3.93 8.48
C VAL A 520 -17.03 4.94 9.46
N PRO A 521 -16.99 4.69 10.78
CA PRO A 521 -16.35 5.59 11.73
C PRO A 521 -14.84 5.68 11.47
N THR A 522 -14.35 6.91 11.29
CA THR A 522 -12.94 7.17 10.97
C THR A 522 -12.05 7.37 12.20
N ILE A 523 -12.65 7.59 13.37
CA ILE A 523 -11.97 7.74 14.65
C ILE A 523 -12.08 6.42 15.44
N ARG A 524 -10.92 5.88 15.83
CA ARG A 524 -10.78 4.68 16.67
C ARG A 524 -9.92 4.99 17.91
N GLY A 525 -10.18 4.26 18.98
CA GLY A 525 -9.36 4.27 20.21
C GLY A 525 -8.27 3.19 20.17
N TRP A 526 -7.65 2.90 21.33
CA TRP A 526 -6.63 1.83 21.44
C TRP A 526 -7.24 0.43 21.65
N GLN A 527 -8.46 0.36 22.21
CA GLN A 527 -9.23 -0.87 22.44
C GLN A 527 -10.73 -0.57 22.50
N ARG A 528 -11.58 -1.56 22.19
CA ARG A 528 -13.04 -1.52 22.48
C ARG A 528 -13.39 -2.19 23.81
N THR A 529 -14.32 -1.58 24.53
CA THR A 529 -15.01 -2.18 25.69
C THR A 529 -16.08 -3.19 25.27
N GLU A 530 -16.59 -3.96 26.23
CA GLU A 530 -17.74 -4.87 26.05
C GLU A 530 -19.00 -4.17 25.51
N ALA A 531 -19.18 -2.87 25.81
CA ALA A 531 -20.26 -2.05 25.26
C ALA A 531 -19.95 -1.49 23.85
N GLY A 532 -18.95 -2.04 23.15
CA GLY A 532 -18.51 -1.64 21.82
C GLY A 532 -17.84 -0.26 21.71
N LYS A 533 -17.77 0.50 22.81
CA LYS A 533 -17.18 1.85 22.85
C LYS A 533 -15.66 1.81 22.83
N TRP A 534 -15.05 2.73 22.10
CA TRP A 534 -13.62 2.98 22.10
C TRP A 534 -13.12 3.54 23.43
N LEU A 535 -11.98 3.04 23.90
CA LEU A 535 -11.15 3.66 24.93
C LEU A 535 -10.14 4.59 24.26
N TYR A 536 -10.20 5.88 24.61
CA TYR A 536 -9.28 6.90 24.07
C TYR A 536 -8.20 7.32 25.07
N MET A 537 -8.43 7.24 26.39
CA MET A 537 -7.38 7.43 27.38
C MET A 537 -6.48 6.18 27.39
N ILE A 538 -5.18 6.34 27.10
CA ILE A 538 -4.20 5.25 27.03
C ILE A 538 -3.28 5.20 28.26
N ASP A 539 -3.20 6.28 29.04
CA ASP A 539 -2.57 6.33 30.36
C ASP A 539 -3.43 7.18 31.29
N GLU A 540 -4.13 6.53 32.23
CA GLU A 540 -5.04 7.20 33.18
C GLU A 540 -4.30 8.05 34.22
N GLN A 541 -3.05 7.68 34.55
CA GLN A 541 -2.26 8.33 35.58
C GLN A 541 -1.50 9.55 35.02
N GLY A 542 -0.91 9.39 33.83
CA GLY A 542 -0.30 10.44 33.03
C GLY A 542 -1.31 11.34 32.32
N LYS A 543 -2.56 10.88 32.16
CA LYS A 543 -3.62 11.47 31.32
C LYS A 543 -3.17 11.69 29.89
N ILE A 544 -2.69 10.62 29.26
CA ILE A 544 -2.34 10.59 27.84
C ILE A 544 -3.49 9.98 27.05
N GLY A 545 -3.97 10.70 26.04
CA GLY A 545 -4.93 10.21 25.07
C GLY A 545 -4.27 9.58 23.84
N TYR A 546 -4.97 8.67 23.18
CA TYR A 546 -4.65 8.07 21.90
C TYR A 546 -5.87 8.13 20.98
N ILE A 547 -5.68 8.68 19.78
CA ILE A 547 -6.70 8.75 18.72
C ILE A 547 -6.09 8.18 17.44
N ARG A 548 -6.65 7.10 16.90
CA ARG A 548 -6.31 6.59 15.56
C ARG A 548 -7.33 7.12 14.55
N LEU A 549 -6.86 7.92 13.61
CA LEU A 549 -7.67 8.45 12.51
C LEU A 549 -7.34 7.62 11.25
N THR A 550 -8.28 6.81 10.79
CA THR A 550 -8.04 5.82 9.72
C THR A 550 -8.23 6.36 8.30
N SER A 551 -9.04 7.40 8.13
CA SER A 551 -9.32 8.06 6.83
C SER A 551 -9.91 9.46 7.07
N PHE A 552 -9.77 10.38 6.13
CA PHE A 552 -10.32 11.74 6.21
C PHE A 552 -11.64 11.85 5.44
N SER A 553 -12.76 11.58 6.12
CA SER A 553 -14.13 11.80 5.60
C SER A 553 -14.68 13.18 6.01
N GLY A 554 -15.89 13.51 5.57
CA GLY A 554 -16.55 14.79 5.95
C GLY A 554 -16.79 14.93 7.45
N GLU A 555 -17.06 13.83 8.15
CA GLU A 555 -17.39 13.83 9.58
C GLU A 555 -16.15 13.74 10.50
N SER A 556 -14.97 13.32 9.98
CA SER A 556 -13.77 13.05 10.79
C SER A 556 -13.37 14.20 11.71
N ALA A 557 -13.47 15.45 11.24
CA ALA A 557 -13.14 16.63 12.03
C ALA A 557 -14.19 16.97 13.10
N ALA A 558 -15.45 16.53 12.95
CA ALA A 558 -16.51 16.68 13.94
C ALA A 558 -16.46 15.56 14.98
N ASP A 559 -16.21 14.31 14.56
CA ASP A 559 -15.96 13.18 15.46
C ASP A 559 -14.71 13.40 16.32
N MET A 560 -13.63 13.92 15.74
CA MET A 560 -12.43 14.28 16.50
C MET A 560 -12.69 15.40 17.51
N GLU A 561 -13.49 16.43 17.17
CA GLU A 561 -13.83 17.49 18.13
C GLU A 561 -14.49 16.90 19.40
N ARG A 562 -15.47 16.03 19.20
CA ARG A 562 -16.20 15.36 20.28
C ARG A 562 -15.26 14.55 21.17
N VAL A 563 -14.41 13.71 20.57
CA VAL A 563 -13.45 12.88 21.32
C VAL A 563 -12.40 13.72 22.06
N LEU A 564 -11.93 14.84 21.49
CA LEU A 564 -11.00 15.74 22.19
C LEU A 564 -11.68 16.44 23.38
N LEU A 565 -12.93 16.89 23.23
CA LEU A 565 -13.70 17.50 24.32
C LEU A 565 -14.00 16.49 25.44
N ASP A 566 -14.32 15.24 25.10
CA ASP A 566 -14.53 14.15 26.05
C ASP A 566 -13.22 13.88 26.84
N LEU A 567 -12.08 13.72 26.14
CA LEU A 567 -10.76 13.53 26.75
C LEU A 567 -10.33 14.72 27.63
N GLU A 568 -10.58 15.95 27.19
CA GLU A 568 -10.25 17.18 27.93
C GLU A 568 -11.08 17.30 29.22
N ALA A 569 -12.35 16.87 29.20
CA ALA A 569 -13.17 16.75 30.40
C ALA A 569 -12.67 15.65 31.36
N GLU A 570 -12.09 14.57 30.83
CA GLU A 570 -11.39 13.52 31.60
C GLU A 570 -9.99 13.94 32.09
N GLY A 571 -9.55 15.15 31.75
CA GLY A 571 -8.31 15.77 32.24
C GLY A 571 -7.07 15.51 31.38
N LEU A 572 -7.24 15.35 30.06
CA LEU A 572 -6.17 15.19 29.06
C LEU A 572 -4.98 16.13 29.31
N LYS A 573 -3.78 15.55 29.38
CA LYS A 573 -2.50 16.28 29.50
C LYS A 573 -1.60 16.14 28.29
N GLY A 574 -1.76 15.11 27.45
CA GLY A 574 -0.96 14.89 26.25
C GLY A 574 -1.64 13.92 25.28
N LEU A 575 -1.35 14.01 23.99
CA LEU A 575 -2.07 13.29 22.93
C LEU A 575 -1.10 12.58 21.97
N ILE A 576 -1.43 11.33 21.65
CA ILE A 576 -0.90 10.59 20.49
C ILE A 576 -1.98 10.56 19.41
N LEU A 577 -1.69 11.13 18.24
CA LEU A 577 -2.52 11.03 17.04
C LEU A 577 -1.89 10.01 16.09
N ASP A 578 -2.55 8.88 15.87
CA ASP A 578 -2.06 7.82 15.01
C ASP A 578 -2.64 7.96 13.60
N LEU A 579 -1.75 8.23 12.63
CA LEU A 579 -2.04 8.37 11.20
C LEU A 579 -1.36 7.27 10.37
N ARG A 580 -0.81 6.22 11.00
CA ARG A 580 -0.24 5.06 10.31
C ARG A 580 -1.34 4.35 9.51
N TYR A 581 -1.00 3.87 8.31
CA TYR A 581 -1.93 3.20 7.39
C TYR A 581 -3.10 4.08 6.88
N ASN A 582 -3.16 5.37 7.23
CA ASN A 582 -4.15 6.31 6.70
C ASN A 582 -3.64 6.92 5.37
N THR A 583 -4.18 6.42 4.25
CA THR A 583 -3.86 6.86 2.88
C THR A 583 -4.42 8.24 2.50
N GLY A 584 -5.15 8.88 3.42
CA GLY A 584 -5.61 10.27 3.32
C GLY A 584 -7.13 10.38 3.20
N GLY A 585 -7.58 11.24 2.29
CA GLY A 585 -9.00 11.55 2.08
C GLY A 585 -9.21 13.03 1.71
N LEU A 586 -10.29 13.62 2.21
CA LEU A 586 -10.71 14.99 1.87
C LEU A 586 -9.75 16.05 2.43
N LEU A 587 -9.29 16.95 1.55
CA LEU A 587 -8.41 18.08 1.90
C LEU A 587 -9.00 18.98 2.99
N ASP A 588 -10.29 19.31 2.89
CA ASP A 588 -10.95 20.22 3.84
C ASP A 588 -11.07 19.60 5.24
N SER A 589 -11.20 18.27 5.31
CA SER A 589 -11.16 17.51 6.57
C SER A 589 -9.74 17.49 7.16
N ALA A 590 -8.71 17.34 6.32
CA ALA A 590 -7.31 17.46 6.75
C ALA A 590 -6.99 18.85 7.34
N VAL A 591 -7.47 19.90 6.67
CA VAL A 591 -7.38 21.29 7.14
C VAL A 591 -8.10 21.45 8.47
N ALA A 592 -9.36 21.00 8.57
CA ALA A 592 -10.16 21.13 9.80
C ALA A 592 -9.66 20.27 10.97
N VAL A 593 -8.88 19.21 10.72
CA VAL A 593 -8.14 18.45 11.75
C VAL A 593 -6.89 19.20 12.21
N ALA A 594 -6.11 19.79 11.29
CA ALA A 594 -4.92 20.56 11.66
C ALA A 594 -5.27 21.89 12.40
N ASP A 595 -6.38 22.52 12.04
CA ASP A 595 -6.88 23.77 12.64
C ASP A 595 -7.14 23.65 14.16
N LYS A 596 -7.48 22.44 14.62
CA LYS A 596 -7.68 22.13 16.06
C LYS A 596 -6.44 22.36 16.92
N PHE A 597 -5.25 22.29 16.34
CA PHE A 597 -4.00 22.27 17.08
C PHE A 597 -3.09 23.48 16.79
N ILE A 598 -3.48 24.38 15.89
CA ILE A 598 -2.71 25.56 15.46
C ILE A 598 -3.57 26.82 15.71
N ASP A 599 -3.05 27.85 16.39
CA ASP A 599 -3.84 29.04 16.71
C ASP A 599 -3.82 30.15 15.63
N GLY A 600 -2.96 30.01 14.62
CA GLY A 600 -2.96 30.84 13.41
C GLY A 600 -1.84 30.51 12.42
N GLY A 601 -1.97 31.04 11.20
CA GLY A 601 -0.95 30.91 10.13
C GLY A 601 -1.32 29.89 9.05
N LEU A 602 -0.38 29.59 8.14
CA LEU A 602 -0.61 28.68 7.02
C LEU A 602 -0.63 27.22 7.49
N ILE A 603 -1.66 26.44 7.14
CA ILE A 603 -1.68 24.98 7.28
C ILE A 603 -1.09 24.36 6.00
N VAL A 604 -1.67 24.70 4.85
CA VAL A 604 -1.27 24.15 3.55
C VAL A 604 -1.54 25.15 2.42
N LYS A 605 -0.66 25.16 1.42
CA LYS A 605 -0.82 25.93 0.18
C LYS A 605 -0.95 24.96 -0.99
N THR A 606 -2.01 25.08 -1.77
CA THR A 606 -2.18 24.32 -3.03
C THR A 606 -1.70 25.17 -4.20
N GLN A 607 -0.75 24.65 -4.96
CA GLN A 607 -0.04 25.34 -6.04
C GLN A 607 -0.37 24.67 -7.40
N PRO A 608 -1.24 25.29 -8.22
CA PRO A 608 -1.47 24.87 -9.60
C PRO A 608 -0.21 25.00 -10.46
N GLY A 609 -0.23 24.31 -11.60
CA GLY A 609 0.81 24.37 -12.63
C GLY A 609 1.02 25.78 -13.20
N PRO A 610 2.27 26.14 -13.58
CA PRO A 610 2.55 27.38 -14.30
C PRO A 610 1.73 27.48 -15.59
N GLY A 611 1.25 28.68 -15.92
CA GLY A 611 0.51 28.94 -17.17
C GLY A 611 -0.97 28.56 -17.16
N LEU A 612 -1.46 27.76 -16.22
CA LEU A 612 -2.88 27.31 -16.16
C LEU A 612 -3.91 28.42 -15.86
N GLY A 613 -3.49 29.67 -15.66
CA GLY A 613 -4.36 30.79 -15.27
C GLY A 613 -4.98 30.70 -13.86
N LYS A 614 -4.73 29.61 -13.13
CA LYS A 614 -5.23 29.33 -11.79
C LYS A 614 -4.27 29.89 -10.74
N TRP A 615 -4.79 30.65 -9.77
CA TRP A 615 -4.01 31.17 -8.65
C TRP A 615 -3.80 30.10 -7.56
N PRO A 616 -2.72 30.15 -6.77
CA PRO A 616 -2.55 29.27 -5.61
C PRO A 616 -3.62 29.56 -4.55
N SER A 617 -4.16 28.51 -3.92
CA SER A 617 -5.01 28.64 -2.74
C SER A 617 -4.23 28.37 -1.46
N TYR A 618 -4.72 28.93 -0.35
CA TYR A 618 -4.06 28.88 0.96
C TYR A 618 -5.12 28.55 2.01
N SER A 619 -4.90 27.50 2.78
CA SER A 619 -5.72 27.14 3.93
C SER A 619 -4.98 27.54 5.20
N THR A 620 -5.57 28.43 6.00
CA THR A 620 -4.97 28.98 7.22
C THR A 620 -5.71 28.52 8.46
N ALA A 621 -5.00 28.42 9.58
CA ALA A 621 -5.55 28.12 10.88
C ALA A 621 -6.20 29.35 11.54
N HIS A 622 -7.11 29.09 12.48
CA HIS A 622 -7.95 30.05 13.18
C HIS A 622 -7.96 29.75 14.68
N LYS A 623 -7.70 30.76 15.51
CA LYS A 623 -7.77 30.70 16.98
C LYS A 623 -9.13 30.28 17.57
N SER A 624 -10.16 30.12 16.74
CA SER A 624 -11.49 29.69 17.15
C SER A 624 -11.58 28.17 17.10
N LYS A 625 -11.79 27.53 18.25
CA LYS A 625 -11.75 26.06 18.44
C LYS A 625 -10.35 25.43 18.37
N THR A 626 -9.28 26.21 18.46
CA THR A 626 -7.97 25.64 18.79
C THR A 626 -8.03 25.08 20.21
N HIS A 627 -7.70 23.80 20.38
CA HIS A 627 -7.63 23.10 21.64
C HIS A 627 -6.40 23.52 22.47
N PRO A 628 -6.36 23.21 23.78
CA PRO A 628 -5.20 23.52 24.63
C PRO A 628 -3.87 22.99 24.06
N ASN A 629 -2.77 23.69 24.36
CA ASN A 629 -1.44 23.36 23.83
C ASN A 629 -0.74 22.22 24.60
N TYR A 630 -1.45 21.12 24.88
CA TYR A 630 -0.84 19.91 25.45
C TYR A 630 0.16 19.26 24.48
N PRO A 631 1.14 18.48 24.94
CA PRO A 631 2.07 17.72 24.10
C PRO A 631 1.36 16.87 23.06
N LEU A 632 1.71 17.08 21.79
CA LEU A 632 1.26 16.27 20.68
C LEU A 632 2.44 15.45 20.11
N VAL A 633 2.19 14.15 19.95
CA VAL A 633 2.99 13.22 19.13
C VAL A 633 2.09 12.68 18.04
N ILE A 634 2.63 12.49 16.84
CA ILE A 634 1.92 11.88 15.72
C ILE A 634 2.69 10.64 15.26
N LEU A 635 1.99 9.52 15.13
CA LEU A 635 2.55 8.29 14.55
C LEU A 635 2.28 8.28 13.05
N VAL A 636 3.31 8.01 12.25
CA VAL A 636 3.23 7.95 10.77
C VAL A 636 4.10 6.81 10.23
N ASN A 637 3.75 6.31 9.04
CA ASN A 637 4.54 5.32 8.32
C ASN A 637 4.44 5.49 6.79
N SER A 638 5.04 4.58 6.02
CA SER A 638 5.05 4.61 4.55
C SER A 638 3.68 4.55 3.87
N SER A 639 2.62 4.18 4.61
CA SER A 639 1.23 4.16 4.16
C SER A 639 0.46 5.43 4.56
N SER A 640 1.02 6.27 5.45
CA SER A 640 0.50 7.62 5.71
C SER A 640 0.69 8.48 4.44
N ALA A 641 -0.41 8.93 3.82
CA ALA A 641 -0.36 9.66 2.55
C ALA A 641 -1.32 10.86 2.50
N SER A 642 -1.03 11.83 1.61
CA SER A 642 -1.94 12.93 1.23
C SER A 642 -2.43 13.75 2.43
N ALA A 643 -3.71 13.65 2.82
CA ALA A 643 -4.28 14.34 3.98
C ALA A 643 -3.50 14.06 5.29
N SER A 644 -3.00 12.83 5.48
CA SER A 644 -2.15 12.47 6.61
C SER A 644 -0.82 13.22 6.61
N GLU A 645 -0.24 13.43 5.42
CA GLU A 645 1.01 14.17 5.22
C GLU A 645 0.81 15.68 5.37
N ILE A 646 -0.39 16.20 5.04
CA ILE A 646 -0.79 17.58 5.32
C ILE A 646 -0.89 17.81 6.83
N VAL A 647 -1.58 16.94 7.57
CA VAL A 647 -1.72 17.07 9.04
C VAL A 647 -0.38 16.91 9.74
N ALA A 648 0.33 15.80 9.51
CA ALA A 648 1.64 15.55 10.13
C ALA A 648 2.67 16.61 9.71
N GLY A 649 2.75 16.92 8.42
CA GLY A 649 3.70 17.88 7.87
C GLY A 649 3.45 19.31 8.29
N ALA A 650 2.19 19.75 8.43
CA ALA A 650 1.88 21.08 8.95
C ALA A 650 2.20 21.19 10.44
N LEU A 651 1.77 20.21 11.25
CA LEU A 651 1.96 20.25 12.71
C LEU A 651 3.42 20.09 13.13
N ALA A 652 4.25 19.40 12.34
CA ALA A 652 5.69 19.28 12.55
C ALA A 652 6.54 20.32 11.78
N ASP A 653 5.94 21.18 10.95
CA ASP A 653 6.69 22.22 10.25
C ASP A 653 7.36 23.17 11.24
N LYS A 654 8.61 23.56 10.97
CA LYS A 654 9.40 24.52 11.76
C LYS A 654 8.74 25.89 12.00
N LYS A 655 7.66 26.23 11.28
CA LYS A 655 6.83 27.42 11.57
C LYS A 655 5.86 27.22 12.75
N HIS A 656 5.45 26.00 13.04
CA HIS A 656 4.46 25.66 14.06
C HIS A 656 5.06 24.85 15.22
N ASN A 657 5.94 23.88 14.92
CA ASN A 657 6.64 23.03 15.90
C ASN A 657 5.70 22.39 16.95
N ARG A 658 4.45 22.10 16.55
CA ARG A 658 3.34 21.70 17.42
C ARG A 658 3.39 20.22 17.81
N ALA A 659 3.82 19.38 16.86
CA ALA A 659 3.93 17.93 16.99
C ALA A 659 5.38 17.44 16.91
N VAL A 660 5.63 16.24 17.43
CA VAL A 660 6.83 15.44 17.14
C VAL A 660 6.36 14.15 16.44
N LEU A 661 6.97 13.83 15.31
CA LEU A 661 6.63 12.69 14.46
C LEU A 661 7.48 11.46 14.82
N VAL A 662 6.84 10.31 14.97
CA VAL A 662 7.46 9.03 15.35
C VAL A 662 7.00 7.93 14.39
N GLY A 663 7.87 6.97 14.09
CA GLY A 663 7.58 5.82 13.22
C GLY A 663 8.45 5.81 11.97
N ALA A 664 7.85 5.66 10.80
CA ALA A 664 8.55 5.66 9.51
C ALA A 664 8.16 6.84 8.60
N ARG A 665 9.02 7.14 7.62
CA ARG A 665 8.82 8.20 6.63
C ARG A 665 7.55 7.98 5.80
N THR A 666 6.80 9.05 5.52
CA THR A 666 5.51 8.98 4.80
C THR A 666 5.64 8.65 3.31
N HIS A 667 4.50 8.43 2.65
CA HIS A 667 4.42 7.96 1.25
C HIS A 667 5.04 8.93 0.21
N GLY A 668 4.85 10.24 0.35
CA GLY A 668 5.22 11.24 -0.67
C GLY A 668 4.11 11.65 -1.63
N LYS A 669 2.84 11.45 -1.28
CA LYS A 669 1.73 11.84 -2.17
C LYS A 669 1.43 13.33 -2.04
N GLY A 670 2.29 14.16 -2.65
CA GLY A 670 2.17 15.61 -2.70
C GLY A 670 1.16 16.18 -3.71
N SER A 671 0.44 15.33 -4.43
CA SER A 671 -0.43 15.67 -5.57
C SER A 671 -1.89 15.89 -5.15
N VAL A 672 -2.50 16.94 -5.67
CA VAL A 672 -3.95 17.21 -5.54
C VAL A 672 -4.64 16.82 -6.85
N GLN A 673 -5.60 15.89 -6.76
CA GLN A 673 -6.36 15.41 -7.91
C GLN A 673 -7.61 16.26 -8.16
N GLY A 674 -7.83 16.65 -9.42
CA GLY A 674 -9.11 17.13 -9.93
C GLY A 674 -9.90 16.00 -10.59
N ILE A 675 -11.21 16.18 -10.72
CA ILE A 675 -12.10 15.26 -11.43
C ILE A 675 -12.85 16.05 -12.52
N THR A 676 -12.78 15.58 -13.76
CA THR A 676 -13.58 16.07 -14.89
C THR A 676 -14.63 15.02 -15.26
N ARG A 677 -15.91 15.35 -15.09
CA ARG A 677 -17.04 14.54 -15.56
C ARG A 677 -17.33 14.86 -17.02
N TYR A 678 -17.62 13.86 -17.86
CA TYR A 678 -17.95 14.07 -19.29
C TYR A 678 -19.47 13.95 -19.55
N PRO A 679 -20.22 15.06 -19.75
CA PRO A 679 -21.66 15.02 -19.99
C PRO A 679 -22.01 14.20 -21.23
N GLY A 680 -22.96 13.27 -21.09
CA GLY A 680 -23.40 12.35 -22.15
C GLY A 680 -22.40 11.24 -22.51
N GLY A 681 -21.20 11.23 -21.94
CA GLY A 681 -20.16 10.23 -22.20
C GLY A 681 -20.03 9.15 -21.13
N GLY A 682 -20.70 9.26 -19.99
CA GLY A 682 -20.64 8.28 -18.88
C GLY A 682 -19.34 8.31 -18.07
N ALA A 683 -18.18 8.38 -18.73
CA ALA A 683 -16.85 8.34 -18.11
C ALA A 683 -16.46 9.63 -17.34
N GLN A 684 -15.42 9.51 -16.51
CA GLN A 684 -14.74 10.62 -15.83
C GLN A 684 -13.21 10.53 -16.00
N LEU A 685 -12.51 11.65 -15.86
CA LEU A 685 -11.05 11.72 -15.76
C LEU A 685 -10.68 12.20 -14.36
N LYS A 686 -9.85 11.44 -13.65
CA LYS A 686 -9.15 11.86 -12.43
C LYS A 686 -7.73 12.24 -12.83
N TYR A 687 -7.22 13.40 -12.42
CA TYR A 687 -5.91 13.90 -12.87
C TYR A 687 -5.25 14.83 -11.85
N THR A 688 -3.91 14.88 -11.78
CA THR A 688 -3.23 15.86 -10.91
C THR A 688 -3.35 17.28 -11.47
N MET A 689 -3.93 18.19 -10.69
CA MET A 689 -4.17 19.59 -11.07
C MET A 689 -3.27 20.61 -10.33
N ALA A 690 -2.67 20.19 -9.23
CA ALA A 690 -1.81 21.00 -8.36
C ALA A 690 -0.93 20.10 -7.48
N TYR A 691 0.13 20.68 -6.89
CA TYR A 691 0.84 20.08 -5.76
C TYR A 691 0.59 20.90 -4.50
N TYR A 692 0.62 20.26 -3.32
CA TYR A 692 0.53 20.99 -2.06
C TYR A 692 1.91 21.23 -1.42
N HIS A 693 2.01 22.34 -0.70
CA HIS A 693 3.19 22.77 0.03
C HIS A 693 2.86 22.95 1.51
N LEU A 694 3.76 22.47 2.36
CA LEU A 694 3.75 22.63 3.82
C LEU A 694 3.97 24.10 4.21
N PRO A 695 3.74 24.49 5.49
CA PRO A 695 3.82 25.89 5.93
C PRO A 695 5.14 26.59 5.57
N SER A 696 6.27 25.89 5.59
CA SER A 696 7.60 26.36 5.16
C SER A 696 7.77 26.58 3.64
N ASN A 697 6.72 26.36 2.84
CA ASN A 697 6.70 26.30 1.38
C ASN A 697 7.48 25.12 0.78
N GLN A 698 7.91 24.15 1.60
CA GLN A 698 8.38 22.85 1.12
C GLN A 698 7.25 22.10 0.41
N ARG A 699 7.47 21.64 -0.82
CA ARG A 699 6.59 20.69 -1.51
C ARG A 699 6.77 19.30 -0.90
N VAL A 700 5.69 18.54 -0.76
CA VAL A 700 5.79 17.10 -0.52
C VAL A 700 6.12 16.43 -1.85
N GLU A 701 7.26 15.74 -1.90
CA GLU A 701 7.77 15.07 -3.10
C GLU A 701 7.50 13.56 -3.05
N SER A 702 7.27 12.93 -4.21
CA SER A 702 7.08 11.48 -4.29
C SER A 702 8.38 10.70 -4.08
N GLN A 703 8.26 9.50 -3.49
CA GLN A 703 9.41 8.61 -3.29
C GLN A 703 10.18 8.39 -4.60
N ASP A 704 9.45 8.08 -5.67
CA ASP A 704 10.01 7.70 -6.96
C ASP A 704 10.82 8.86 -7.57
N ALA A 705 10.26 10.07 -7.59
CA ALA A 705 10.96 11.25 -8.10
C ALA A 705 12.23 11.58 -7.29
N MET A 706 12.27 11.26 -6.00
CA MET A 706 13.48 11.44 -5.18
C MET A 706 14.49 10.30 -5.38
N LYS A 707 14.04 9.04 -5.47
CA LYS A 707 14.89 7.89 -5.86
C LYS A 707 15.58 8.14 -7.21
N LYS A 708 14.84 8.65 -8.20
CA LYS A 708 15.34 9.06 -9.53
C LYS A 708 16.43 10.15 -9.48
N LEU A 709 16.61 10.83 -8.35
CA LEU A 709 17.64 11.85 -8.10
C LEU A 709 18.71 11.39 -7.07
N GLY A 710 18.73 10.11 -6.68
CA GLY A 710 19.62 9.59 -5.64
C GLY A 710 19.29 10.11 -4.24
N ARG A 711 18.05 10.56 -3.99
CA ARG A 711 17.60 11.23 -2.77
C ARG A 711 16.64 10.38 -1.95
N THR A 712 16.70 10.57 -0.63
CA THR A 712 15.90 9.84 0.37
C THR A 712 14.93 10.73 1.16
N ASP A 713 14.76 11.99 0.76
CA ASP A 713 14.02 13.02 1.49
C ASP A 713 12.61 13.33 0.93
N TRP A 714 11.96 12.35 0.29
CA TRP A 714 10.55 12.40 -0.14
C TRP A 714 9.57 12.61 1.04
N GLY A 715 8.28 12.83 0.78
CA GLY A 715 7.28 12.80 1.86
C GLY A 715 7.50 13.83 2.98
N VAL A 716 7.12 13.42 4.19
CA VAL A 716 7.36 14.05 5.47
C VAL A 716 8.29 13.14 6.26
N GLY A 717 9.41 13.69 6.75
CA GLY A 717 10.36 12.97 7.58
C GLY A 717 9.92 12.93 9.05
N VAL A 718 10.13 11.79 9.71
CA VAL A 718 9.94 11.64 11.16
C VAL A 718 11.06 12.31 11.95
N ASN A 719 10.78 12.68 13.21
CA ASN A 719 11.80 13.19 14.13
C ASN A 719 12.45 12.06 14.95
N VAL A 720 11.71 10.98 15.23
CA VAL A 720 12.21 9.74 15.85
C VAL A 720 11.88 8.56 14.93
N GLU A 721 12.89 7.98 14.30
CA GLU A 721 12.69 6.85 13.38
C GLU A 721 12.59 5.51 14.12
N VAL A 722 11.51 4.78 13.86
CA VAL A 722 11.24 3.43 14.36
C VAL A 722 10.65 2.61 13.22
N LYS A 723 11.49 1.93 12.43
CA LYS A 723 11.04 1.01 11.39
C LYS A 723 10.61 -0.32 12.01
N LEU A 724 9.40 -0.78 11.74
CA LEU A 724 8.93 -2.13 12.08
C LEU A 724 9.53 -3.16 11.10
N ARG A 725 9.80 -4.38 11.60
CA ARG A 725 9.97 -5.59 10.78
C ARG A 725 8.62 -6.28 10.54
N SER A 726 8.56 -7.25 9.64
CA SER A 726 7.35 -8.02 9.32
C SER A 726 6.81 -8.83 10.52
N ASP A 727 7.67 -9.34 11.40
CA ASP A 727 7.26 -10.03 12.64
C ASP A 727 6.58 -9.07 13.63
N GLU A 728 7.13 -7.86 13.76
CA GLU A 728 6.59 -6.81 14.63
C GLU A 728 5.28 -6.24 14.05
N LEU A 729 5.26 -5.96 12.75
CA LEU A 729 4.08 -5.52 12.01
C LEU A 729 2.92 -6.50 12.14
N ARG A 730 3.19 -7.80 11.93
CA ARG A 730 2.17 -8.85 12.09
C ARG A 730 1.64 -8.90 13.51
N LYS A 731 2.52 -8.94 14.53
CA LYS A 731 2.12 -8.98 15.94
C LYS A 731 1.30 -7.74 16.33
N MET A 732 1.69 -6.55 15.86
CA MET A 732 0.97 -5.30 16.06
C MET A 732 -0.43 -5.35 15.42
N ILE A 733 -0.55 -5.81 14.17
CA ILE A 733 -1.84 -5.96 13.48
C ILE A 733 -2.74 -6.99 14.19
N ASP A 734 -2.20 -8.14 14.61
CA ASP A 734 -2.97 -9.18 15.30
C ASP A 734 -3.52 -8.66 16.64
N VAL A 735 -2.69 -8.02 17.47
CA VAL A 735 -3.10 -7.40 18.75
C VAL A 735 -4.10 -6.25 18.53
N GLN A 736 -3.85 -5.37 17.56
CA GLN A 736 -4.73 -4.25 17.24
C GLN A 736 -6.11 -4.75 16.78
N ARG A 737 -6.15 -5.78 15.91
CA ARG A 737 -7.40 -6.39 15.44
C ARG A 737 -8.20 -6.99 16.59
N GLU A 738 -7.55 -7.73 17.48
CA GLU A 738 -8.17 -8.33 18.66
C GLU A 738 -8.71 -7.25 19.63
N ASN A 739 -8.00 -6.15 19.81
CA ASN A 739 -8.48 -4.97 20.55
C ASN A 739 -9.66 -4.26 19.86
N ASP A 740 -9.68 -4.17 18.52
CA ASP A 740 -10.70 -3.48 17.70
C ASP A 740 -12.03 -4.25 17.58
N VAL A 741 -12.05 -5.57 17.78
CA VAL A 741 -13.24 -6.43 17.64
C VAL A 741 -14.37 -6.05 18.63
N LEU A 742 -15.61 -6.03 18.12
CA LEU A 742 -16.84 -5.82 18.90
C LEU A 742 -17.25 -7.06 19.71
N VAL A 743 -18.16 -6.87 20.67
CA VAL A 743 -18.59 -7.92 21.59
C VAL A 743 -20.04 -8.32 21.35
N GLN A 744 -20.18 -9.51 20.74
CA GLN A 744 -21.38 -10.37 20.61
C GLN A 744 -22.52 -9.99 19.64
N ALA A 745 -22.93 -11.02 18.88
CA ALA A 745 -24.33 -11.39 18.75
C ALA A 745 -24.49 -12.93 18.90
N VAL A 746 -25.00 -13.39 20.04
CA VAL A 746 -25.26 -14.82 20.38
C VAL A 746 -24.00 -15.70 20.51
N ARG A 747 -23.31 -15.60 21.64
CA ARG A 747 -22.41 -16.67 22.11
C ARG A 747 -23.21 -17.81 22.74
N SER A 748 -22.95 -19.04 22.32
CA SER A 748 -23.21 -20.22 23.14
C SER A 748 -22.19 -20.28 24.29
N GLU A 749 -22.46 -21.07 25.34
CA GLU A 749 -21.58 -21.18 26.53
C GLU A 749 -20.17 -21.77 26.22
N ASN A 750 -19.92 -22.23 24.98
CA ASN A 750 -18.67 -22.83 24.54
C ASN A 750 -17.94 -22.02 23.44
N GLY A 751 -18.34 -20.78 23.15
CA GLY A 751 -17.68 -19.95 22.13
C GLY A 751 -16.25 -19.51 22.53
N PRO A 752 -15.32 -19.31 21.56
CA PRO A 752 -13.92 -19.01 21.83
C PRO A 752 -13.74 -17.71 22.62
N GLU A 753 -12.80 -17.68 23.57
CA GLU A 753 -12.54 -16.53 24.44
C GLU A 753 -12.14 -15.27 23.65
N LEU A 754 -12.50 -14.09 24.15
CA LEU A 754 -12.08 -12.82 23.54
C LEU A 754 -10.67 -12.47 24.01
N ASN A 755 -9.68 -12.62 23.13
CA ASN A 755 -8.37 -12.01 23.34
C ASN A 755 -8.55 -10.47 23.41
N LYS A 756 -8.42 -9.91 24.62
CA LYS A 756 -8.29 -8.46 24.84
C LYS A 756 -6.97 -8.23 25.57
N HIS A 757 -6.12 -7.40 24.96
CA HIS A 757 -4.74 -7.21 25.39
C HIS A 757 -4.64 -6.12 26.45
N THR A 758 -3.68 -6.23 27.38
CA THR A 758 -3.39 -5.13 28.30
C THR A 758 -2.75 -3.95 27.56
N ILE A 759 -2.62 -2.79 28.22
CA ILE A 759 -1.81 -1.71 27.66
C ILE A 759 -0.33 -2.12 27.58
N GLU A 760 0.16 -2.90 28.55
CA GLU A 760 1.51 -3.47 28.54
C GLU A 760 1.74 -4.39 27.32
N ASP A 761 0.78 -5.26 26.99
CA ASP A 761 0.83 -6.14 25.80
C ASP A 761 0.77 -5.35 24.49
N THR A 762 -0.07 -4.29 24.47
CA THR A 762 -0.22 -3.39 23.32
C THR A 762 1.08 -2.62 23.06
N LEU A 763 1.73 -2.08 24.10
CA LEU A 763 3.04 -1.42 23.99
C LEU A 763 4.20 -2.43 23.76
N ALA A 764 4.03 -3.70 24.14
CA ALA A 764 5.00 -4.78 23.87
C ALA A 764 4.79 -5.50 22.51
N SER A 765 3.78 -5.09 21.75
CA SER A 765 3.53 -5.51 20.36
C SER A 765 3.73 -4.39 19.35
N ASP A 766 3.59 -3.12 19.76
CA ASP A 766 3.79 -1.93 18.92
C ASP A 766 5.00 -1.06 19.37
N PRO A 767 6.19 -1.29 18.80
CA PRO A 767 7.37 -0.46 19.04
C PRO A 767 7.21 1.02 18.68
N GLU A 768 6.41 1.38 17.67
CA GLU A 768 6.24 2.79 17.27
C GLU A 768 5.39 3.55 18.28
N LEU A 769 4.28 2.95 18.72
CA LEU A 769 3.44 3.48 19.79
C LEU A 769 4.19 3.55 21.12
N ALA A 770 4.96 2.51 21.48
CA ALA A 770 5.77 2.52 22.70
C ALA A 770 6.80 3.65 22.71
N VAL A 771 7.51 3.89 21.60
CA VAL A 771 8.44 5.03 21.51
C VAL A 771 7.69 6.37 21.47
N GLY A 772 6.54 6.46 20.79
CA GLY A 772 5.70 7.66 20.80
C GLY A 772 5.20 8.02 22.20
N PHE A 773 4.84 7.03 23.00
CA PHE A 773 4.43 7.16 24.40
C PHE A 773 5.56 7.68 25.29
N LEU A 774 6.78 7.16 25.12
CA LEU A 774 7.99 7.68 25.78
C LEU A 774 8.30 9.14 25.38
N VAL A 775 8.06 9.52 24.12
CA VAL A 775 8.20 10.90 23.64
C VAL A 775 7.16 11.84 24.24
N VAL A 776 5.89 11.44 24.36
CA VAL A 776 4.85 12.24 25.07
C VAL A 776 5.24 12.41 26.54
N LYS A 777 5.67 11.34 27.23
CA LYS A 777 6.13 11.43 28.63
C LYS A 777 7.33 12.35 28.81
N SER A 778 8.22 12.42 27.82
CA SER A 778 9.35 13.36 27.81
C SER A 778 8.88 14.82 27.66
N LYS A 779 7.91 15.11 26.78
CA LYS A 779 7.28 16.44 26.71
C LYS A 779 6.58 16.83 28.01
N LEU A 780 5.87 15.90 28.66
CA LEU A 780 5.23 16.11 29.98
C LEU A 780 6.25 16.31 31.12
N ILE A 781 7.51 15.92 30.95
CA ILE A 781 8.61 16.32 31.86
C ILE A 781 9.09 17.73 31.52
N GLN A 782 9.22 18.07 30.23
CA GLN A 782 9.66 19.40 29.78
C GLN A 782 8.72 20.53 30.23
N GLU A 783 7.41 20.35 30.10
CA GLU A 783 6.43 21.35 30.56
C GLU A 783 6.48 21.55 32.07
N ARG A 784 6.71 20.47 32.84
CA ARG A 784 6.96 20.55 34.29
C ARG A 784 8.30 21.20 34.64
N ALA A 785 9.30 21.14 33.76
CA ALA A 785 10.57 21.84 33.94
C ALA A 785 10.41 23.35 33.68
N SER A 786 9.66 23.72 32.64
CA SER A 786 9.32 25.12 32.31
C SER A 786 8.53 25.76 33.46
N ALA A 787 7.47 25.08 33.92
CA ALA A 787 6.65 25.52 35.06
C ALA A 787 7.34 25.39 36.45
N GLN A 788 8.65 25.10 36.48
CA GLN A 788 9.53 25.21 37.66
C GLN A 788 10.60 26.31 37.49
N ALA A 789 10.67 26.95 36.32
CA ALA A 789 11.60 28.03 36.00
C ALA A 789 10.90 29.41 35.96
N ASP A 790 9.59 29.44 35.68
CA ASP A 790 8.69 30.60 35.83
C ASP A 790 8.24 30.84 37.29
#